data_AF-A0A521Z7P7-F1
#
_entry.id   AF-A0A521Z7P7-F1
#
_cell.length_a   1.000
_cell.length_b   1.000
_cell.length_c   1.000
_cell.angle_alpha   90.00
_cell.angle_beta   90.00
_cell.angle_gamma   90.00
#
_symmetry.space_group_name_H-M   'P 1'
#
loop_
_entity.id
_entity.type
_entity.pdbx_description
1 polymer ?
#
loop_
_entity_poly.entity_id
_entity_poly.type
_entity_poly.pdbx_seq_one_letter_code
_entity_poly.pdbx_strand_id
1 'polypeptide(L)'
;MKMIDGGLDQSYRRAIKFVASQQNKSGSFDCFSSSSVDDFTGADRHQAILPMAVILRALNGMELPDAIRVRRSLAGFLAGQVGEHGSFNYWVRGSDRASQQPYPDDLDDTSYGWLALTLEDPNTLSAQVLAKLAQLLMAVEVEPGGPYRTWLVGRAADAEWRDVDVAVNANIWSLMRRLGVNLPGLEGWLTVAVKEGELRSRYYPGEAVILYFLAEWSRGELRSLLQDRWRAELARKDHSLLELALLTVAGVWLGVGRSTIQPLVEELINSQVMDGSWPAAGLCYDPAKAGRCYYAGSASMTTALAAQALCLVQAMDGSVVPKPVAIVKSAKAAPMWPAVRRHIQRLPQSAQILAEPILNKVHKLDASHGVTALVPHIMLQIKPKNKKLPKGHRTARNHLILGSLYGWLAYTASDDVRDGEADYRLQPLIQLWTGQMRSHFWQASGNSEYQRWTDRQLQIMDMAHHWEQQNTRFEGSRVRVDELPEYGSSRRLAEGSSGHLIAPVGALVALGYEYNGSVNRKLKLALRHLIAARQLHDDAHDWSQDLAEGQINFVAAQVLRAEFKSQRGKTLNLADPQTMAGLRHRFWSNTVDDILPLIQRHLYVAERQLADEPLLGGLEDLSRMIQQLKQTTRDTLVQRNQARRFLSELTFDRVADRSAV
;
A
#
# COMPACT_ATOMS: atom_id res chain seq x y z
N MET A 1 -29.63 -18.95 9.95
CA MET A 1 -28.71 -17.83 9.64
C MET A 1 -28.97 -16.58 10.48
N LYS A 2 -30.17 -15.96 10.50
CA LYS A 2 -30.41 -14.71 11.28
C LYS A 2 -30.15 -14.74 12.80
N MET A 3 -30.15 -15.90 13.46
CA MET A 3 -29.83 -15.99 14.90
C MET A 3 -28.32 -16.03 15.21
N ILE A 4 -27.47 -16.37 14.24
CA ILE A 4 -26.01 -16.50 14.44
C ILE A 4 -25.33 -15.13 14.32
N ASP A 5 -25.83 -14.24 13.45
CA ASP A 5 -25.27 -12.90 13.25
C ASP A 5 -25.34 -12.03 14.53
N GLY A 6 -26.34 -12.25 15.39
CA GLY A 6 -26.45 -11.57 16.68
C GLY A 6 -25.42 -12.04 17.71
N GLY A 7 -25.08 -13.34 17.71
CA GLY A 7 -24.09 -13.91 18.62
C GLY A 7 -22.66 -13.47 18.29
N LEU A 8 -22.33 -13.35 17.01
CA LEU A 8 -21.01 -12.91 16.56
C LEU A 8 -20.73 -11.45 16.97
N ASP A 9 -21.60 -10.49 16.63
CA ASP A 9 -21.39 -9.08 16.97
C ASP A 9 -21.34 -8.87 18.49
N GLN A 10 -22.19 -9.58 19.25
CA GLN A 10 -22.15 -9.53 20.71
C GLN A 10 -20.83 -10.09 21.26
N SER A 11 -20.38 -11.24 20.77
CA SER A 11 -19.13 -11.87 21.19
C SER A 11 -17.93 -10.97 20.91
N TYR A 12 -17.87 -10.41 19.70
CA TYR A 12 -16.85 -9.43 19.29
C TYR A 12 -16.82 -8.19 20.20
N ARG A 13 -17.98 -7.59 20.51
CA ARG A 13 -18.04 -6.42 21.41
C ARG A 13 -17.59 -6.74 22.84
N ARG A 14 -17.95 -7.92 23.36
CA ARG A 14 -17.51 -8.35 24.70
C ARG A 14 -15.99 -8.55 24.74
N ALA A 15 -15.43 -9.17 23.69
CA ALA A 15 -13.98 -9.35 23.54
C ALA A 15 -13.22 -8.03 23.62
N ILE A 16 -13.67 -7.03 22.88
CA ILE A 16 -13.03 -5.71 22.83
C ILE A 16 -13.15 -4.97 24.15
N LYS A 17 -14.28 -5.10 24.86
CA LYS A 17 -14.43 -4.55 26.22
C LYS A 17 -13.49 -5.22 27.22
N PHE A 18 -13.32 -6.54 27.13
CA PHE A 18 -12.36 -7.26 27.96
C PHE A 18 -10.93 -6.79 27.69
N VAL A 19 -10.47 -6.79 26.44
CA VAL A 19 -9.12 -6.33 26.10
C VAL A 19 -8.90 -4.90 26.58
N ALA A 20 -9.89 -4.02 26.43
CA ALA A 20 -9.79 -2.65 26.92
C ALA A 20 -9.72 -2.52 28.46
N SER A 21 -10.31 -3.46 29.22
CA SER A 21 -10.23 -3.46 30.68
C SER A 21 -8.90 -3.98 31.21
N GLN A 22 -8.16 -4.74 30.40
CA GLN A 22 -6.85 -5.31 30.75
C GLN A 22 -5.67 -4.40 30.38
N GLN A 23 -5.88 -3.27 29.69
CA GLN A 23 -4.79 -2.38 29.32
C GLN A 23 -4.25 -1.62 30.55
N ASN A 24 -2.94 -1.68 30.76
CA ASN A 24 -2.28 -0.95 31.85
C ASN A 24 -2.32 0.57 31.59
N LYS A 25 -2.14 1.37 32.65
CA LYS A 25 -2.15 2.85 32.54
C LYS A 25 -1.09 3.41 31.57
N SER A 26 0.02 2.71 31.40
CA SER A 26 1.10 3.01 30.45
C SER A 26 0.73 2.73 28.99
N GLY A 27 -0.41 2.08 28.72
CA GLY A 27 -0.82 1.61 27.39
C GLY A 27 -0.36 0.19 27.05
N SER A 28 0.54 -0.39 27.84
CA SER A 28 1.03 -1.77 27.68
C SER A 28 0.02 -2.83 28.14
N PHE A 29 0.34 -4.09 27.88
CA PHE A 29 -0.33 -5.27 28.45
C PHE A 29 0.64 -6.11 29.25
N ASP A 30 0.10 -6.90 30.18
CA ASP A 30 0.86 -7.96 30.84
C ASP A 30 0.89 -9.24 30.00
N CYS A 31 2.02 -9.92 30.08
CA CYS A 31 2.22 -11.28 29.60
C CYS A 31 2.53 -12.18 30.80
N PHE A 32 2.31 -13.48 30.63
CA PHE A 32 2.57 -14.48 31.64
C PHE A 32 3.46 -15.57 31.05
N SER A 33 4.33 -16.12 31.89
CA SER A 33 5.25 -17.21 31.58
C SER A 33 4.82 -18.45 32.34
N SER A 34 4.41 -19.50 31.63
CA SER A 34 3.96 -20.76 32.22
C SER A 34 4.75 -21.95 31.69
N SER A 35 4.91 -23.01 32.49
CA SER A 35 5.45 -24.29 32.03
C SER A 35 4.43 -25.13 31.24
N SER A 36 3.18 -24.67 31.16
CA SER A 36 2.10 -25.28 30.38
C SER A 36 1.65 -24.33 29.28
N VAL A 37 1.33 -24.88 28.10
CA VAL A 37 0.85 -24.09 26.96
C VAL A 37 -0.59 -23.62 27.14
N ASP A 38 -1.40 -24.33 27.94
CA ASP A 38 -2.85 -24.05 28.12
C ASP A 38 -3.25 -23.72 29.56
N ASP A 39 -2.30 -23.76 30.51
CA ASP A 39 -2.56 -23.45 31.91
C ASP A 39 -1.60 -22.37 32.40
N PHE A 40 -2.12 -21.19 32.68
CA PHE A 40 -1.38 -20.05 33.21
C PHE A 40 -1.67 -19.78 34.69
N THR A 41 -2.24 -20.76 35.40
CA THR A 41 -2.46 -20.67 36.84
C THR A 41 -1.12 -20.60 37.58
N GLY A 42 -0.89 -19.52 38.32
CA GLY A 42 0.39 -19.30 39.01
C GLY A 42 1.55 -18.93 38.09
N ALA A 43 1.28 -18.56 36.84
CA ALA A 43 2.29 -18.14 35.88
C ALA A 43 3.00 -16.84 36.29
N ASP A 44 4.24 -16.71 35.85
CA ASP A 44 5.12 -15.60 36.18
C ASP A 44 4.84 -14.39 35.28
N ARG A 45 4.42 -13.28 35.89
CA ARG A 45 3.97 -12.06 35.21
C ARG A 45 5.16 -11.21 34.76
N HIS A 46 5.14 -10.76 33.52
CA HIS A 46 6.14 -9.87 32.94
C HIS A 46 5.57 -9.06 31.76
N GLN A 47 6.40 -8.28 31.07
CA GLN A 47 6.04 -7.57 29.84
C GLN A 47 7.08 -7.82 28.75
N ALA A 48 6.61 -8.23 27.58
CA ALA A 48 7.43 -8.52 26.40
C ALA A 48 6.83 -7.84 25.15
N ILE A 49 7.67 -7.48 24.19
CA ILE A 49 7.27 -6.66 23.04
C ILE A 49 6.35 -7.42 22.09
N LEU A 50 6.71 -8.64 21.68
CA LEU A 50 5.96 -9.42 20.70
C LEU A 50 4.48 -9.62 21.09
N PRO A 51 4.11 -10.07 22.31
CA PRO A 51 2.70 -10.15 22.72
C PRO A 51 1.92 -8.83 22.56
N MET A 52 2.58 -7.70 22.84
CA MET A 52 1.97 -6.38 22.66
C MET A 52 1.83 -5.99 21.20
N ALA A 53 2.83 -6.28 20.37
CA ALA A 53 2.74 -6.07 18.92
C ALA A 53 1.63 -6.93 18.30
N VAL A 54 1.45 -8.18 18.76
CA VAL A 54 0.35 -9.08 18.37
C VAL A 54 -1.01 -8.52 18.75
N ILE A 55 -1.18 -8.01 19.98
CA ILE A 55 -2.44 -7.35 20.37
C ILE A 55 -2.71 -6.14 19.48
N LEU A 56 -1.74 -5.26 19.26
CA LEU A 56 -1.92 -4.09 18.39
C LEU A 56 -2.32 -4.51 16.97
N ARG A 57 -1.60 -5.48 16.41
CA ARG A 57 -1.85 -6.04 15.08
C ARG A 57 -3.25 -6.65 14.96
N ALA A 58 -3.69 -7.39 15.98
CA ALA A 58 -4.98 -8.05 16.00
C ALA A 58 -6.12 -7.04 16.00
N LEU A 59 -5.96 -5.92 16.73
CA LEU A 59 -6.96 -4.86 16.82
C LEU A 59 -7.00 -3.93 15.59
N ASN A 60 -5.98 -3.95 14.72
CA ASN A 60 -5.89 -3.04 13.58
C ASN A 60 -7.09 -3.17 12.63
N GLY A 61 -7.63 -2.03 12.20
CA GLY A 61 -8.83 -1.95 11.35
C GLY A 61 -10.17 -2.09 12.10
N MET A 62 -10.15 -2.33 13.42
CA MET A 62 -11.36 -2.36 14.23
C MET A 62 -11.85 -0.96 14.59
N GLU A 63 -13.14 -0.72 14.34
CA GLU A 63 -13.78 0.60 14.46
C GLU A 63 -14.54 0.81 15.78
N LEU A 64 -14.54 -0.18 16.68
CA LEU A 64 -15.16 0.00 18.00
C LEU A 64 -14.38 1.06 18.80
N PRO A 65 -15.05 2.00 19.50
CA PRO A 65 -14.38 3.08 20.24
C PRO A 65 -13.33 2.58 21.24
N ASP A 66 -13.62 1.50 21.96
CA ASP A 66 -12.69 0.88 22.89
C ASP A 66 -11.46 0.32 22.18
N ALA A 67 -11.61 -0.30 21.01
CA ALA A 67 -10.50 -0.80 20.20
C ALA A 67 -9.60 0.34 19.72
N ILE A 68 -10.19 1.44 19.20
CA ILE A 68 -9.45 2.63 18.75
C ILE A 68 -8.63 3.22 19.91
N ARG A 69 -9.22 3.32 21.10
CA ARG A 69 -8.54 3.84 22.31
C ARG A 69 -7.35 2.95 22.69
N VAL A 70 -7.58 1.64 22.76
CA VAL A 70 -6.53 0.66 23.12
C VAL A 70 -5.38 0.73 22.13
N ARG A 71 -5.68 0.69 20.82
CA ARG A 71 -4.68 0.77 19.75
C ARG A 71 -3.79 2.00 19.85
N ARG A 72 -4.39 3.20 19.97
CA ARG A 72 -3.61 4.45 20.05
C ARG A 72 -2.67 4.47 21.26
N SER A 73 -3.17 4.02 22.41
CA SER A 73 -2.37 3.97 23.65
C SER A 73 -1.24 2.94 23.54
N LEU A 74 -1.54 1.75 23.00
CA LEU A 74 -0.57 0.68 22.80
C LEU A 74 0.48 1.01 21.73
N ALA A 75 0.08 1.67 20.63
CA ALA A 75 1.00 2.15 19.61
C ALA A 75 1.94 3.22 20.17
N GLY A 76 1.43 4.15 20.99
CA GLY A 76 2.26 5.12 21.71
C GLY A 76 3.26 4.44 22.65
N PHE A 77 2.83 3.41 23.37
CA PHE A 77 3.71 2.60 24.22
C PHE A 77 4.81 1.91 23.39
N LEU A 78 4.45 1.18 22.33
CA LEU A 78 5.40 0.45 21.48
C LEU A 78 6.39 1.39 20.77
N ALA A 79 5.92 2.55 20.28
CA ALA A 79 6.81 3.55 19.69
C ALA A 79 7.89 4.03 20.68
N GLY A 80 7.58 4.07 21.98
CA GLY A 80 8.54 4.37 23.04
C GLY A 80 9.53 3.24 23.35
N GLN A 81 9.35 2.04 22.79
CA GLN A 81 10.24 0.88 22.99
C GLN A 81 11.24 0.68 21.86
N VAL A 82 11.18 1.52 20.81
CA VAL A 82 12.13 1.49 19.69
C VAL A 82 13.52 1.87 20.18
N GLY A 83 14.49 0.98 19.95
CA GLY A 83 15.90 1.20 20.30
C GLY A 83 16.59 2.21 19.40
N GLU A 84 17.84 2.53 19.73
CA GLU A 84 18.64 3.51 18.99
C GLU A 84 18.77 3.16 17.50
N HIS A 85 18.89 1.87 17.17
CA HIS A 85 18.99 1.38 15.80
C HIS A 85 17.63 1.10 15.13
N GLY A 86 16.52 1.57 15.70
CA GLY A 86 15.21 1.31 15.13
C GLY A 86 14.73 -0.14 15.33
N SER A 87 15.35 -0.88 16.23
CA SER A 87 15.04 -2.26 16.57
C SER A 87 14.27 -2.39 17.88
N PHE A 88 13.59 -3.51 18.05
CA PHE A 88 12.94 -3.88 19.29
C PHE A 88 13.74 -4.97 19.99
N ASN A 89 13.54 -5.04 21.31
CA ASN A 89 14.08 -6.08 22.16
C ASN A 89 12.95 -6.98 22.62
N TYR A 90 13.24 -8.24 22.95
CA TYR A 90 12.29 -9.14 23.59
C TYR A 90 11.62 -8.50 24.83
N TRP A 91 12.43 -7.94 25.73
CA TRP A 91 11.93 -7.29 26.94
C TRP A 91 11.55 -5.84 26.70
N VAL A 92 10.54 -5.37 27.45
CA VAL A 92 10.30 -3.94 27.59
C VAL A 92 11.56 -3.26 28.12
N ARG A 93 12.03 -2.23 27.41
CA ARG A 93 13.25 -1.49 27.76
C ARG A 93 13.03 -0.76 29.09
N GLY A 94 14.03 -0.85 29.96
CA GLY A 94 13.99 -0.29 31.31
C GLY A 94 13.18 -1.12 32.32
N SER A 95 12.71 -2.31 31.95
CA SER A 95 12.10 -3.24 32.92
C SER A 95 13.17 -3.96 33.77
N ASP A 96 12.75 -4.47 34.93
CA ASP A 96 13.61 -5.31 35.78
C ASP A 96 14.10 -6.55 35.04
N ARG A 97 13.25 -7.14 34.18
CA ARG A 97 13.58 -8.30 33.35
C ARG A 97 14.68 -8.00 32.34
N ALA A 98 14.61 -6.86 31.66
CA ALA A 98 15.66 -6.43 30.74
C ALA A 98 17.03 -6.30 31.43
N SER A 99 17.04 -5.97 32.73
CA SER A 99 18.26 -5.85 33.53
C SER A 99 18.76 -7.22 34.05
N GLN A 100 17.84 -8.11 34.44
CA GLN A 100 18.18 -9.42 35.01
C GLN A 100 18.55 -10.47 33.95
N GLN A 101 17.99 -10.35 32.75
CA GLN A 101 18.17 -11.30 31.66
C GLN A 101 18.31 -10.54 30.34
N PRO A 102 19.46 -9.87 30.11
CA PRO A 102 19.64 -9.05 28.93
C PRO A 102 19.65 -9.92 27.66
N TYR A 103 18.83 -9.53 26.69
CA TYR A 103 18.84 -10.10 25.34
C TYR A 103 19.35 -9.07 24.34
N PRO A 104 20.03 -9.49 23.26
CA PRO A 104 20.18 -8.66 22.07
C PRO A 104 18.80 -8.29 21.50
N ASP A 105 18.75 -7.21 20.73
CA ASP A 105 17.59 -6.97 19.88
C ASP A 105 17.50 -8.05 18.78
N ASP A 106 16.30 -8.29 18.27
CA ASP A 106 16.04 -9.36 17.30
C ASP A 106 15.07 -8.92 16.20
N LEU A 107 15.07 -9.65 15.08
CA LEU A 107 14.22 -9.36 13.93
C LEU A 107 12.78 -9.85 14.08
N ASP A 108 12.44 -10.67 15.08
CA ASP A 108 11.07 -11.12 15.29
C ASP A 108 10.24 -9.98 15.89
N ASP A 109 10.65 -9.52 17.07
CA ASP A 109 10.09 -8.36 17.75
C ASP A 109 10.20 -7.10 16.88
N THR A 110 11.33 -6.92 16.19
CA THR A 110 11.52 -5.74 15.32
C THR A 110 10.56 -5.73 14.15
N SER A 111 10.49 -6.82 13.38
CA SER A 111 9.68 -6.84 12.16
C SER A 111 8.21 -6.81 12.49
N TYR A 112 7.79 -7.54 13.53
CA TYR A 112 6.39 -7.59 13.92
C TYR A 112 5.92 -6.30 14.61
N GLY A 113 6.77 -5.69 15.44
CA GLY A 113 6.52 -4.39 16.05
C GLY A 113 6.29 -3.30 15.00
N TRP A 114 7.17 -3.21 13.99
CA TRP A 114 7.01 -2.27 12.89
C TRP A 114 5.80 -2.59 12.00
N LEU A 115 5.51 -3.87 11.77
CA LEU A 115 4.32 -4.27 11.03
C LEU A 115 3.05 -3.77 11.75
N ALA A 116 2.97 -3.96 13.06
CA ALA A 116 1.83 -3.52 13.86
C ALA A 116 1.69 -1.99 13.87
N LEU A 117 2.79 -1.25 14.07
CA LEU A 117 2.80 0.22 14.10
C LEU A 117 2.44 0.85 12.76
N THR A 118 2.94 0.31 11.64
CA THR A 118 2.66 0.86 10.29
C THR A 118 1.25 0.58 9.79
N LEU A 119 0.57 -0.41 10.37
CA LEU A 119 -0.84 -0.66 10.15
C LEU A 119 -1.72 0.31 10.95
N GLU A 120 -1.26 0.76 12.12
CA GLU A 120 -1.94 1.80 12.92
C GLU A 120 -1.79 3.19 12.27
N ASP A 121 -0.55 3.60 12.03
CA ASP A 121 -0.22 4.86 11.37
C ASP A 121 0.91 4.64 10.35
N PRO A 122 0.61 4.71 9.04
CA PRO A 122 1.62 4.59 7.99
C PRO A 122 2.77 5.59 8.10
N ASN A 123 2.58 6.74 8.77
CA ASN A 123 3.61 7.76 8.94
C ASN A 123 4.62 7.44 10.05
N THR A 124 4.42 6.35 10.81
CA THR A 124 5.32 5.97 11.92
C THR A 124 6.73 5.60 11.40
N LEU A 125 6.83 5.06 10.17
CA LEU A 125 8.11 4.77 9.54
C LEU A 125 8.65 6.00 8.79
N SER A 126 9.53 6.74 9.46
CA SER A 126 10.35 7.74 8.78
C SER A 126 11.41 7.08 7.89
N ALA A 127 11.95 7.82 6.91
CA ALA A 127 13.06 7.33 6.09
C ALA A 127 14.30 6.96 6.92
N GLN A 128 14.54 7.65 8.05
CA GLN A 128 15.63 7.30 8.96
C GLN A 128 15.43 5.91 9.55
N VAL A 129 14.21 5.58 9.96
CA VAL A 129 13.90 4.24 10.48
C VAL A 129 14.01 3.19 9.38
N LEU A 130 13.50 3.48 8.17
CA LEU A 130 13.64 2.57 7.02
C LEU A 130 15.11 2.30 6.66
N ALA A 131 15.95 3.33 6.68
CA ALA A 131 17.39 3.18 6.43
C ALA A 131 18.06 2.30 7.51
N LYS A 132 17.70 2.50 8.78
CA LYS A 132 18.19 1.66 9.88
C LYS A 132 17.71 0.21 9.74
N LEU A 133 16.44 -0.01 9.42
CA LEU A 133 15.91 -1.36 9.14
C LEU A 133 16.65 -2.04 7.99
N ALA A 134 16.92 -1.32 6.89
CA ALA A 134 17.70 -1.85 5.78
C ALA A 134 19.13 -2.24 6.21
N GLN A 135 19.78 -1.41 7.04
CA GLN A 135 21.10 -1.72 7.60
C GLN A 135 21.08 -2.96 8.50
N LEU A 136 20.08 -3.07 9.37
CA LEU A 136 19.91 -4.25 10.23
C LEU A 136 19.75 -5.51 9.38
N LEU A 137 18.86 -5.47 8.38
CA LEU A 137 18.63 -6.60 7.47
C LEU A 137 19.90 -6.99 6.70
N MET A 138 20.62 -6.03 6.11
CA MET A 138 21.91 -6.31 5.43
C MET A 138 22.98 -6.88 6.38
N ALA A 139 22.97 -6.49 7.65
CA ALA A 139 23.97 -6.97 8.61
C ALA A 139 23.77 -8.45 8.97
N VAL A 140 22.53 -8.94 8.91
CA VAL A 140 22.16 -10.29 9.36
C VAL A 140 21.59 -11.20 8.26
N GLU A 141 21.61 -10.75 7.00
CA GLU A 141 21.23 -11.57 5.86
C GLU A 141 22.21 -12.74 5.66
N VAL A 142 21.66 -13.92 5.39
CA VAL A 142 22.44 -15.12 5.07
C VAL A 142 22.79 -15.13 3.59
N GLU A 143 21.81 -14.76 2.75
CA GLU A 143 21.94 -14.55 1.32
C GLU A 143 21.29 -13.21 0.94
N PRO A 144 21.72 -12.58 -0.18
CA PRO A 144 21.14 -11.31 -0.62
C PRO A 144 19.62 -11.36 -0.72
N GLY A 145 18.93 -10.56 0.09
CA GLY A 145 17.46 -10.51 0.11
C GLY A 145 16.79 -11.64 0.89
N GLY A 146 17.54 -12.35 1.75
CA GLY A 146 17.04 -13.35 2.70
C GLY A 146 17.42 -14.80 2.36
N PRO A 147 17.31 -15.74 3.32
CA PRO A 147 16.75 -15.55 4.65
C PRO A 147 17.69 -14.78 5.59
N TYR A 148 17.13 -14.33 6.72
CA TYR A 148 17.81 -13.51 7.72
C TYR A 148 17.95 -14.26 9.04
N ARG A 149 19.01 -13.94 9.79
CA ARG A 149 19.18 -14.46 11.15
C ARG A 149 18.26 -13.75 12.13
N THR A 150 17.85 -14.46 13.19
CA THR A 150 16.92 -13.92 14.18
C THR A 150 17.53 -12.76 14.98
N TRP A 151 18.70 -12.95 15.57
CA TRP A 151 19.27 -11.97 16.50
C TRP A 151 20.19 -10.96 15.82
N LEU A 152 20.15 -9.71 16.29
CA LEU A 152 20.98 -8.61 15.80
C LEU A 152 22.35 -8.62 16.49
N VAL A 153 23.13 -9.66 16.20
CA VAL A 153 24.47 -9.88 16.77
C VAL A 153 25.57 -9.89 15.71
N GLY A 154 26.80 -9.58 16.14
CA GLY A 154 27.98 -9.63 15.27
C GLY A 154 28.34 -11.05 14.84
N ARG A 155 29.16 -11.18 13.78
CA ARG A 155 29.60 -12.49 13.24
C ARG A 155 30.38 -13.36 14.23
N ALA A 156 30.99 -12.74 15.24
CA ALA A 156 31.76 -13.40 16.29
C ALA A 156 30.89 -13.94 17.45
N ALA A 157 29.59 -13.66 17.46
CA ALA A 157 28.67 -14.21 18.47
C ALA A 157 28.53 -15.72 18.33
N ASP A 158 28.13 -16.37 19.43
CA ASP A 158 27.94 -17.82 19.46
C ASP A 158 26.93 -18.29 18.41
N ALA A 159 27.09 -19.54 17.96
CA ALA A 159 26.27 -20.09 16.89
C ALA A 159 24.76 -20.13 17.23
N GLU A 160 24.41 -20.20 18.52
CA GLU A 160 23.01 -20.18 18.97
C GLU A 160 22.29 -18.87 18.64
N TRP A 161 23.01 -17.74 18.63
CA TRP A 161 22.48 -16.40 18.31
C TRP A 161 22.46 -16.10 16.80
N ARG A 162 22.95 -17.03 15.98
CA ARG A 162 23.05 -16.87 14.52
C ARG A 162 22.09 -17.80 13.78
N ASP A 163 21.02 -18.21 14.44
CA ASP A 163 19.99 -19.07 13.89
C ASP A 163 19.14 -18.35 12.83
N VAL A 164 18.52 -19.15 11.96
CA VAL A 164 17.53 -18.72 10.97
C VAL A 164 16.25 -19.45 11.30
N ASP A 165 15.16 -18.70 11.45
CA ASP A 165 13.86 -19.24 11.84
C ASP A 165 12.76 -18.84 10.86
N VAL A 166 11.85 -19.77 10.57
CA VAL A 166 10.78 -19.60 9.59
C VAL A 166 9.73 -18.58 10.02
N ALA A 167 9.40 -18.52 11.31
CA ALA A 167 8.40 -17.58 11.82
C ALA A 167 8.93 -16.14 11.78
N VAL A 168 10.19 -15.95 12.19
CA VAL A 168 10.88 -14.67 12.15
C VAL A 168 10.97 -14.14 10.71
N ASN A 169 11.37 -15.01 9.79
CA ASN A 169 11.46 -14.68 8.37
C ASN A 169 10.08 -14.44 7.73
N ALA A 170 9.02 -15.10 8.18
CA ALA A 170 7.65 -14.77 7.80
C ALA A 170 7.25 -13.34 8.24
N ASN A 171 7.68 -12.93 9.44
CA ASN A 171 7.42 -11.58 9.96
C ASN A 171 8.18 -10.50 9.19
N ILE A 172 9.45 -10.75 8.85
CA ILE A 172 10.24 -9.89 7.95
C ILE A 172 9.55 -9.76 6.60
N TRP A 173 9.16 -10.89 6.00
CA TRP A 173 8.49 -10.92 4.70
C TRP A 173 7.18 -10.12 4.74
N SER A 174 6.35 -10.32 5.76
CA SER A 174 5.09 -9.60 5.94
C SER A 174 5.30 -8.08 6.09
N LEU A 175 6.31 -7.64 6.85
CA LEU A 175 6.68 -6.23 6.92
C LEU A 175 7.12 -5.70 5.55
N MET A 176 8.03 -6.38 4.85
CA MET A 176 8.54 -5.91 3.55
C MET A 176 7.43 -5.79 2.51
N ARG A 177 6.53 -6.78 2.46
CA ARG A 177 5.34 -6.76 1.58
C ARG A 177 4.42 -5.59 1.93
N ARG A 178 4.22 -5.30 3.21
CA ARG A 178 3.47 -4.12 3.67
C ARG A 178 4.10 -2.82 3.18
N LEU A 179 5.42 -2.75 3.10
CA LEU A 179 6.17 -1.60 2.59
C LEU A 179 6.25 -1.54 1.05
N GLY A 180 5.64 -2.50 0.35
CA GLY A 180 5.73 -2.59 -1.11
C GLY A 180 7.09 -3.08 -1.62
N VAL A 181 7.93 -3.62 -0.74
CA VAL A 181 9.25 -4.19 -1.10
C VAL A 181 9.08 -5.67 -1.38
N ASN A 182 9.58 -6.10 -2.54
CA ASN A 182 9.61 -7.51 -2.91
C ASN A 182 10.99 -8.12 -2.61
N LEU A 183 10.99 -9.24 -1.89
CA LEU A 183 12.20 -10.00 -1.57
C LEU A 183 12.08 -11.41 -2.18
N PRO A 184 12.44 -11.60 -3.46
CA PRO A 184 12.23 -12.86 -4.15
C PRO A 184 13.06 -14.01 -3.55
N GLY A 185 14.25 -13.74 -3.00
CA GLY A 185 15.05 -14.74 -2.28
C GLY A 185 14.32 -15.27 -1.04
N LEU A 186 13.85 -14.37 -0.18
CA LEU A 186 13.05 -14.72 1.00
C LEU A 186 11.74 -15.42 0.64
N GLU A 187 11.00 -14.94 -0.36
CA GLU A 187 9.74 -15.56 -0.81
C GLU A 187 9.98 -16.98 -1.37
N GLY A 188 11.05 -17.16 -2.14
CA GLY A 188 11.48 -18.48 -2.64
C GLY A 188 11.82 -19.43 -1.50
N TRP A 189 12.60 -18.96 -0.52
CA TRP A 189 12.96 -19.75 0.67
C TRP A 189 11.73 -20.17 1.49
N LEU A 190 10.81 -19.24 1.76
CA LEU A 190 9.55 -19.54 2.46
C LEU A 190 8.68 -20.52 1.66
N THR A 191 8.64 -20.40 0.33
CA THR A 191 7.89 -21.31 -0.54
C THR A 191 8.43 -22.72 -0.46
N VAL A 192 9.76 -22.89 -0.47
CA VAL A 192 10.41 -24.20 -0.27
C VAL A 192 10.08 -24.75 1.12
N ALA A 193 10.21 -23.95 2.18
CA ALA A 193 9.89 -24.39 3.54
C ALA A 193 8.43 -24.88 3.68
N VAL A 194 7.45 -24.16 3.12
CA VAL A 194 6.04 -24.59 3.12
C VAL A 194 5.85 -25.88 2.31
N LYS A 195 6.49 -25.99 1.14
CA LYS A 195 6.39 -27.14 0.24
C LYS A 195 6.98 -28.42 0.86
N GLU A 196 8.10 -28.30 1.55
CA GLU A 196 8.80 -29.40 2.21
C GLU A 196 8.24 -29.71 3.60
N GLY A 197 7.36 -28.84 4.12
CA GLY A 197 6.76 -28.99 5.44
C GLY A 197 7.69 -28.60 6.59
N GLU A 198 8.73 -27.80 6.31
CA GLU A 198 9.70 -27.29 7.28
C GLU A 198 9.15 -26.04 8.01
N LEU A 199 7.93 -26.12 8.53
CA LEU A 199 7.28 -25.05 9.29
C LEU A 199 7.52 -25.18 10.79
N ARG A 200 8.67 -25.72 11.21
CA ARG A 200 9.02 -25.79 12.62
C ARG A 200 9.80 -24.54 13.01
N SER A 201 9.32 -23.83 14.03
CA SER A 201 10.03 -22.70 14.62
C SER A 201 10.69 -23.09 15.95
N ARG A 202 11.79 -22.44 16.28
CA ARG A 202 12.45 -22.46 17.59
C ARG A 202 11.72 -21.61 18.63
N TYR A 203 10.91 -20.66 18.18
CA TYR A 203 10.27 -19.65 19.02
C TYR A 203 8.77 -19.87 19.19
N TYR A 204 8.14 -20.72 18.37
CA TYR A 204 6.70 -20.95 18.39
C TYR A 204 6.35 -22.44 18.49
N PRO A 205 5.35 -22.83 19.31
CA PRO A 205 5.06 -24.23 19.62
C PRO A 205 4.27 -24.99 18.54
N GLY A 206 3.63 -24.30 17.59
CA GLY A 206 2.76 -24.93 16.59
C GLY A 206 2.72 -24.21 15.24
N GLU A 207 2.30 -24.94 14.20
CA GLU A 207 2.25 -24.43 12.82
C GLU A 207 1.17 -23.36 12.62
N ALA A 208 0.11 -23.37 13.44
CA ALA A 208 -0.98 -22.38 13.36
C ALA A 208 -0.47 -20.93 13.40
N VAL A 209 0.57 -20.65 14.20
CA VAL A 209 1.16 -19.31 14.31
C VAL A 209 1.90 -18.92 13.03
N ILE A 210 2.63 -19.86 12.43
CA ILE A 210 3.39 -19.61 11.19
C ILE A 210 2.43 -19.44 10.01
N LEU A 211 1.37 -20.25 9.94
CA LEU A 211 0.30 -20.09 8.96
C LEU A 211 -0.36 -18.72 9.09
N TYR A 212 -0.60 -18.25 10.31
CA TYR A 212 -1.13 -16.91 10.56
C TYR A 212 -0.19 -15.82 10.04
N PHE A 213 1.13 -15.90 10.31
CA PHE A 213 2.09 -14.90 9.83
C PHE A 213 2.25 -14.86 8.30
N LEU A 214 2.10 -15.99 7.62
CA LEU A 214 2.26 -16.08 6.16
C LEU A 214 0.98 -15.77 5.37
N ALA A 215 -0.20 -15.97 5.97
CA ALA A 215 -1.45 -16.02 5.21
C ALA A 215 -1.84 -14.70 4.51
N GLU A 216 -1.74 -13.55 5.19
CA GLU A 216 -2.28 -12.25 4.72
C GLU A 216 -1.78 -11.84 3.32
N TRP A 217 -0.47 -11.91 3.13
CA TRP A 217 0.21 -11.39 1.95
C TRP A 217 0.51 -12.46 0.89
N SER A 218 0.13 -13.71 1.17
CA SER A 218 0.39 -14.85 0.28
C SER A 218 -0.37 -14.74 -1.04
N ARG A 219 0.32 -15.01 -2.15
CA ARG A 219 -0.25 -14.99 -3.51
C ARG A 219 0.33 -16.17 -4.31
N GLY A 220 -0.24 -16.44 -5.48
CA GLY A 220 0.28 -17.44 -6.41
C GLY A 220 0.44 -18.83 -5.79
N GLU A 221 1.58 -19.47 -6.05
CA GLU A 221 1.93 -20.80 -5.57
C GLU A 221 1.94 -20.90 -4.04
N LEU A 222 2.59 -19.94 -3.36
CA LEU A 222 2.69 -19.93 -1.90
C LEU A 222 1.31 -19.95 -1.24
N ARG A 223 0.33 -19.21 -1.78
CA ARG A 223 -1.04 -19.22 -1.26
C ARG A 223 -1.69 -20.61 -1.38
N SER A 224 -1.51 -21.29 -2.50
CA SER A 224 -2.07 -22.63 -2.71
C SER A 224 -1.45 -23.64 -1.75
N LEU A 225 -0.12 -23.61 -1.58
CA LEU A 225 0.58 -24.46 -0.63
C LEU A 225 0.12 -24.20 0.82
N LEU A 226 -0.04 -22.93 1.20
CA LEU A 226 -0.55 -22.56 2.53
C LEU A 226 -1.99 -23.00 2.75
N GLN A 227 -2.85 -22.99 1.73
CA GLN A 227 -4.21 -23.54 1.84
C GLN A 227 -4.18 -25.05 2.15
N ASP A 228 -3.28 -25.79 1.52
CA ASP A 228 -3.15 -27.23 1.76
C ASP A 228 -2.60 -27.51 3.16
N ARG A 229 -1.56 -26.78 3.57
CA ARG A 229 -1.03 -26.85 4.95
C ARG A 229 -2.07 -26.45 5.99
N TRP A 230 -2.85 -25.41 5.73
CA TRP A 230 -3.94 -24.98 6.60
C TRP A 230 -5.00 -26.07 6.80
N ARG A 231 -5.39 -26.77 5.71
CA ARG A 231 -6.33 -27.91 5.82
C ARG A 231 -5.74 -29.07 6.61
N ALA A 232 -4.46 -29.36 6.41
CA ALA A 232 -3.76 -30.43 7.14
C ALA A 232 -3.66 -30.10 8.64
N GLU A 233 -3.34 -28.85 8.98
CA GLU A 233 -3.27 -28.38 10.35
C GLU A 233 -4.64 -28.41 11.02
N LEU A 234 -5.68 -27.95 10.34
CA LEU A 234 -7.06 -28.02 10.83
C LEU A 234 -7.56 -29.46 11.03
N ALA A 235 -7.04 -30.43 10.29
CA ALA A 235 -7.42 -31.84 10.44
C ALA A 235 -6.84 -32.50 11.69
N ARG A 236 -5.86 -31.87 12.36
CA ARG A 236 -5.38 -32.31 13.68
C ARG A 236 -6.51 -32.17 14.69
N LYS A 237 -6.59 -33.12 15.62
CA LYS A 237 -7.46 -33.03 16.79
C LYS A 237 -6.67 -32.32 17.88
N ASP A 238 -7.32 -31.49 18.69
CA ASP A 238 -6.74 -30.79 19.86
C ASP A 238 -6.07 -29.43 19.55
N HIS A 239 -6.81 -28.51 18.93
CA HIS A 239 -6.41 -27.09 18.87
C HIS A 239 -6.83 -26.36 20.14
N SER A 240 -5.92 -25.56 20.70
CA SER A 240 -6.25 -24.55 21.69
C SER A 240 -7.17 -23.47 21.08
N LEU A 241 -7.88 -22.71 21.92
CA LEU A 241 -8.73 -21.60 21.47
C LEU A 241 -7.92 -20.49 20.78
N LEU A 242 -6.64 -20.35 21.13
CA LEU A 242 -5.70 -19.47 20.43
C LEU A 242 -5.41 -19.96 19.01
N GLU A 243 -5.08 -21.25 18.85
CA GLU A 243 -4.82 -21.84 17.54
C GLU A 243 -6.07 -21.80 16.66
N LEU A 244 -7.26 -22.05 17.22
CA LEU A 244 -8.52 -21.89 16.48
C LEU A 244 -8.73 -20.46 15.98
N ALA A 245 -8.39 -19.45 16.80
CA ALA A 245 -8.45 -18.05 16.37
C ALA A 245 -7.45 -17.76 15.24
N LEU A 246 -6.19 -18.20 15.38
CA LEU A 246 -5.15 -18.03 14.37
C LEU A 246 -5.50 -18.72 13.04
N LEU A 247 -5.97 -19.97 13.10
CA LEU A 247 -6.42 -20.72 11.93
C LEU A 247 -7.65 -20.07 11.29
N THR A 248 -8.58 -19.54 12.08
CA THR A 248 -9.72 -18.78 11.54
C THR A 248 -9.25 -17.59 10.74
N VAL A 249 -8.36 -16.76 11.31
CA VAL A 249 -7.81 -15.58 10.61
C VAL A 249 -7.03 -15.98 9.35
N ALA A 250 -6.14 -16.96 9.47
CA ALA A 250 -5.34 -17.46 8.34
C ALA A 250 -6.23 -17.99 7.21
N GLY A 251 -7.27 -18.76 7.54
CA GLY A 251 -8.21 -19.30 6.57
C GLY A 251 -8.97 -18.21 5.82
N VAL A 252 -9.41 -17.15 6.51
CA VAL A 252 -10.05 -15.99 5.88
C VAL A 252 -9.09 -15.30 4.91
N TRP A 253 -7.85 -15.02 5.30
CA TRP A 253 -6.85 -14.39 4.43
C TRP A 253 -6.47 -15.26 3.22
N LEU A 254 -6.38 -16.57 3.43
CA LEU A 254 -6.16 -17.55 2.35
C LEU A 254 -7.38 -17.70 1.44
N GLY A 255 -8.52 -17.11 1.77
CA GLY A 255 -9.75 -17.16 0.97
C GLY A 255 -10.47 -18.50 1.04
N VAL A 256 -10.33 -19.20 2.16
CA VAL A 256 -11.11 -20.40 2.46
C VAL A 256 -12.59 -20.01 2.58
N GLY A 257 -13.48 -20.84 2.02
CA GLY A 257 -14.91 -20.57 2.00
C GLY A 257 -15.53 -20.53 3.40
N ARG A 258 -16.52 -19.66 3.59
CA ARG A 258 -17.21 -19.47 4.88
C ARG A 258 -17.72 -20.77 5.49
N SER A 259 -18.25 -21.69 4.68
CA SER A 259 -18.75 -22.98 5.17
C SER A 259 -17.71 -23.79 5.95
N THR A 260 -16.42 -23.64 5.61
CA THR A 260 -15.31 -24.32 6.29
C THR A 260 -14.84 -23.54 7.52
N ILE A 261 -14.97 -22.21 7.52
CA ILE A 261 -14.60 -21.34 8.64
C ILE A 261 -15.68 -21.31 9.73
N GLN A 262 -16.95 -21.49 9.36
CA GLN A 262 -18.10 -21.34 10.24
C GLN A 262 -18.03 -22.22 11.51
N PRO A 263 -17.62 -23.50 11.48
CA PRO A 263 -17.51 -24.32 12.69
C PRO A 263 -16.47 -23.78 13.68
N LEU A 264 -15.36 -23.21 13.20
CA LEU A 264 -14.32 -22.61 14.04
C LEU A 264 -14.86 -21.38 14.80
N VAL A 265 -15.66 -20.58 14.10
CA VAL A 265 -16.27 -19.37 14.66
C VAL A 265 -17.32 -19.72 15.71
N GLU A 266 -18.11 -20.76 15.46
CA GLU A 266 -19.09 -21.26 16.43
C GLU A 266 -18.40 -21.77 17.69
N GLU A 267 -17.30 -22.51 17.54
CA GLU A 267 -16.49 -22.96 18.67
C GLU A 267 -15.92 -21.79 19.47
N LEU A 268 -15.37 -20.77 18.80
CA LEU A 268 -14.89 -19.56 19.47
C LEU A 268 -16.00 -18.85 20.25
N ILE A 269 -17.18 -18.65 19.63
CA ILE A 269 -18.32 -17.98 20.28
C ILE A 269 -18.81 -18.78 21.50
N ASN A 270 -18.92 -20.10 21.38
CA ASN A 270 -19.40 -20.98 22.45
C ASN A 270 -18.43 -21.08 23.63
N SER A 271 -17.14 -20.96 23.34
CA SER A 271 -16.06 -21.04 24.33
C SER A 271 -15.70 -19.68 24.96
N GLN A 272 -16.35 -18.59 24.55
CA GLN A 272 -16.17 -17.28 25.19
C GLN A 272 -16.75 -17.28 26.61
N VAL A 273 -15.93 -16.91 27.60
CA VAL A 273 -16.38 -16.84 28.99
C VAL A 273 -17.22 -15.57 29.26
N MET A 274 -17.88 -15.54 30.41
CA MET A 274 -18.89 -14.51 30.75
C MET A 274 -18.36 -13.07 30.73
N ASP A 275 -17.09 -12.86 31.08
CA ASP A 275 -16.46 -11.53 31.07
C ASP A 275 -16.06 -11.04 29.67
N GLY A 276 -16.24 -11.89 28.65
CA GLY A 276 -15.89 -11.61 27.27
C GLY A 276 -14.53 -12.12 26.81
N SER A 277 -13.75 -12.74 27.70
CA SER A 277 -12.42 -13.27 27.35
C SER A 277 -12.44 -14.69 26.78
N TRP A 278 -11.28 -15.10 26.30
CA TRP A 278 -10.89 -16.50 26.14
C TRP A 278 -9.70 -16.80 27.07
N PRO A 279 -9.58 -18.03 27.58
CA PRO A 279 -8.45 -18.44 28.42
C PRO A 279 -7.08 -18.10 27.81
N ALA A 280 -6.11 -17.83 28.69
CA ALA A 280 -4.73 -17.63 28.26
C ALA A 280 -4.18 -18.92 27.64
N ALA A 281 -3.47 -18.78 26.52
CA ALA A 281 -2.73 -19.85 25.87
C ALA A 281 -1.37 -19.31 25.41
N GLY A 282 -0.39 -20.21 25.30
CA GLY A 282 0.98 -19.89 24.92
C GLY A 282 1.08 -19.61 23.42
N LEU A 283 1.50 -18.38 23.06
CA LEU A 283 1.76 -18.01 21.67
C LEU A 283 3.18 -18.41 21.24
N CYS A 284 4.17 -18.06 22.05
CA CYS A 284 5.58 -18.31 21.78
C CYS A 284 6.27 -18.94 23.01
N TYR A 285 7.46 -19.47 22.80
CA TYR A 285 8.32 -19.95 23.88
C TYR A 285 8.94 -18.76 24.61
N ASP A 286 8.88 -18.81 25.94
CA ASP A 286 9.58 -17.90 26.83
C ASP A 286 10.94 -18.53 27.24
N PRO A 287 11.93 -17.75 27.72
CA PRO A 287 13.22 -18.30 28.09
C PRO A 287 13.11 -19.48 29.07
N ALA A 288 13.88 -20.53 28.77
CA ALA A 288 13.89 -21.72 29.61
C ALA A 288 14.38 -21.39 31.03
N LYS A 289 13.63 -21.83 32.05
CA LYS A 289 14.01 -21.68 33.46
C LYS A 289 14.39 -23.06 34.01
N ALA A 290 15.62 -23.19 34.51
CA ALA A 290 16.17 -24.45 35.01
C ALA A 290 16.03 -25.63 34.02
N GLY A 291 16.27 -25.39 32.73
CA GLY A 291 16.22 -26.41 31.67
C GLY A 291 14.80 -26.85 31.28
N ARG A 292 13.75 -26.21 31.80
CA ARG A 292 12.36 -26.46 31.40
C ARG A 292 11.89 -25.41 30.42
N CYS A 293 11.11 -25.83 29.43
CA CYS A 293 10.46 -24.95 28.48
C CYS A 293 9.32 -24.17 29.16
N TYR A 294 9.18 -22.89 28.80
CA TYR A 294 8.08 -22.03 29.23
C TYR A 294 7.42 -21.40 28.01
N TYR A 295 6.18 -20.96 28.19
CA TYR A 295 5.33 -20.38 27.16
C TYR A 295 4.91 -18.99 27.60
N ALA A 296 4.99 -18.03 26.68
CA ALA A 296 4.50 -16.68 26.85
C ALA A 296 3.06 -16.58 26.32
N GLY A 297 2.15 -16.13 27.16
CA GLY A 297 0.72 -16.10 26.87
C GLY A 297 -0.06 -15.12 27.76
N SER A 298 -1.24 -14.69 27.30
CA SER A 298 -2.19 -13.97 28.15
C SER A 298 -3.61 -14.07 27.61
N ALA A 299 -4.60 -13.97 28.50
CA ALA A 299 -6.00 -13.93 28.11
C ALA A 299 -6.30 -12.73 27.21
N SER A 300 -5.65 -11.58 27.44
CA SER A 300 -5.76 -10.38 26.60
C SER A 300 -5.31 -10.65 25.16
N MET A 301 -4.22 -11.39 24.99
CA MET A 301 -3.69 -11.75 23.67
C MET A 301 -4.59 -12.75 22.95
N THR A 302 -4.98 -13.85 23.62
CA THR A 302 -5.94 -14.82 23.05
C THR A 302 -7.23 -14.13 22.64
N THR A 303 -7.76 -13.25 23.51
CA THR A 303 -9.01 -12.52 23.26
C THR A 303 -8.88 -11.53 22.10
N ALA A 304 -7.74 -10.85 21.95
CA ALA A 304 -7.51 -9.93 20.84
C ALA A 304 -7.49 -10.67 19.48
N LEU A 305 -6.84 -11.84 19.43
CA LEU A 305 -6.81 -12.68 18.23
C LEU A 305 -8.17 -13.31 17.92
N ALA A 306 -8.91 -13.76 18.94
CA ALA A 306 -10.29 -14.20 18.77
C ALA A 306 -11.19 -13.06 18.24
N ALA A 307 -11.04 -11.84 18.77
CA ALA A 307 -11.74 -10.67 18.26
C ALA A 307 -11.40 -10.36 16.79
N GLN A 308 -10.13 -10.54 16.39
CA GLN A 308 -9.69 -10.40 15.00
C GLN A 308 -10.39 -11.43 14.11
N ALA A 309 -10.42 -12.70 14.52
CA ALA A 309 -11.11 -13.77 13.82
C ALA A 309 -12.60 -13.42 13.58
N LEU A 310 -13.32 -13.06 14.65
CA LEU A 310 -14.73 -12.69 14.57
C LEU A 310 -14.97 -11.49 13.65
N CYS A 311 -14.15 -10.43 13.77
CA CYS A 311 -14.25 -9.22 12.95
C CYS A 311 -14.05 -9.52 11.46
N LEU A 312 -13.05 -10.33 11.12
CA LEU A 312 -12.76 -10.71 9.74
C LEU A 312 -13.86 -11.58 9.13
N VAL A 313 -14.45 -12.50 9.91
CA VAL A 313 -15.58 -13.32 9.43
C VAL A 313 -16.83 -12.48 9.23
N GLN A 314 -17.11 -11.50 10.11
CA GLN A 314 -18.21 -10.55 9.92
C GLN A 314 -18.07 -9.78 8.59
N ALA A 315 -16.83 -9.42 8.24
CA ALA A 315 -16.51 -8.73 6.99
C ALA A 315 -16.76 -9.58 5.74
N MET A 316 -16.71 -10.92 5.84
CA MET A 316 -17.01 -11.82 4.72
C MET A 316 -18.48 -11.70 4.25
N ASP A 317 -19.41 -11.24 5.10
CA ASP A 317 -20.83 -11.07 4.77
C ASP A 317 -21.16 -9.76 4.04
N GLY A 318 -20.15 -8.92 3.75
CA GLY A 318 -20.36 -7.59 3.17
C GLY A 318 -20.92 -6.56 4.17
N SER A 319 -21.18 -6.96 5.42
CA SER A 319 -21.51 -6.09 6.54
C SER A 319 -20.25 -5.71 7.30
N VAL A 320 -19.69 -4.55 6.94
CA VAL A 320 -18.51 -3.92 7.56
C VAL A 320 -17.19 -4.64 7.22
N VAL A 321 -16.63 -4.27 6.07
CA VAL A 321 -15.22 -4.53 5.74
C VAL A 321 -14.33 -3.58 6.58
N PRO A 322 -13.40 -4.08 7.42
CA PRO A 322 -12.22 -3.33 7.80
C PRO A 322 -11.46 -3.07 6.52
N LYS A 323 -11.54 -1.84 6.03
CA LYS A 323 -10.78 -1.46 4.84
C LYS A 323 -9.30 -1.48 5.24
N PRO A 324 -8.39 -2.12 4.48
CA PRO A 324 -7.02 -1.62 4.44
C PRO A 324 -7.12 -0.14 4.10
N VAL A 325 -6.38 0.73 4.81
CA VAL A 325 -6.43 2.19 4.62
C VAL A 325 -6.26 2.51 3.14
N ALA A 326 -7.40 2.68 2.49
CA ALA A 326 -7.57 2.97 1.10
C ALA A 326 -8.20 4.35 1.05
N ILE A 327 -7.52 5.22 0.33
CA ILE A 327 -7.89 6.58 0.00
C ILE A 327 -9.39 6.64 -0.30
N VAL A 328 -10.11 7.44 0.51
CA VAL A 328 -11.42 8.05 0.26
C VAL A 328 -12.54 7.09 -0.22
N LYS A 329 -13.54 6.83 0.63
CA LYS A 329 -14.87 6.43 0.16
C LYS A 329 -15.42 7.58 -0.71
N SER A 330 -15.26 7.48 -2.03
CA SER A 330 -15.93 8.38 -2.98
C SER A 330 -17.45 8.21 -2.83
N ALA A 331 -18.17 9.33 -2.86
CA ALA A 331 -19.62 9.33 -2.78
C ALA A 331 -20.21 8.53 -3.95
N LYS A 332 -20.89 7.41 -3.65
CA LYS A 332 -21.73 6.56 -4.53
C LYS A 332 -21.62 6.85 -6.03
N ALA A 333 -20.58 6.35 -6.69
CA ALA A 333 -20.58 6.13 -8.13
C ALA A 333 -20.92 4.66 -8.43
N ALA A 334 -22.21 4.36 -8.66
CA ALA A 334 -22.67 3.17 -9.38
C ALA A 334 -24.10 3.47 -9.89
N PRO A 335 -24.50 3.15 -11.16
CA PRO A 335 -24.11 1.96 -11.92
C PRO A 335 -24.03 2.18 -13.46
N MET A 336 -22.93 2.74 -13.99
CA MET A 336 -22.72 2.74 -15.46
C MET A 336 -21.87 1.54 -15.93
N TRP A 337 -21.22 0.83 -15.00
CA TRP A 337 -20.50 -0.42 -15.25
C TRP A 337 -21.35 -1.51 -15.95
N PRO A 338 -22.62 -1.76 -15.58
CA PRO A 338 -23.46 -2.69 -16.33
C PRO A 338 -23.72 -2.28 -17.78
N ALA A 339 -23.68 -0.98 -18.10
CA ALA A 339 -23.83 -0.51 -19.48
C ALA A 339 -22.58 -0.81 -20.31
N VAL A 340 -21.39 -0.55 -19.75
CA VAL A 340 -20.10 -0.88 -20.40
C VAL A 340 -19.93 -2.39 -20.55
N ARG A 341 -20.24 -3.17 -19.50
CA ARG A 341 -20.18 -4.64 -19.54
C ARG A 341 -21.13 -5.22 -20.59
N ARG A 342 -22.36 -4.71 -20.69
CA ARG A 342 -23.29 -5.11 -21.76
C ARG A 342 -22.79 -4.75 -23.16
N HIS A 343 -22.10 -3.62 -23.31
CA HIS A 343 -21.49 -3.26 -24.59
C HIS A 343 -20.38 -4.26 -24.97
N ILE A 344 -19.51 -4.61 -24.03
CA ILE A 344 -18.45 -5.61 -24.24
C ILE A 344 -19.04 -6.99 -24.59
N GLN A 345 -20.08 -7.43 -23.88
CA GLN A 345 -20.77 -8.71 -24.14
C GLN A 345 -21.43 -8.81 -25.54
N ARG A 346 -21.61 -7.67 -26.24
CA ARG A 346 -22.14 -7.64 -27.62
C ARG A 346 -21.05 -7.68 -28.68
N LEU A 347 -19.78 -7.57 -28.29
CA LEU A 347 -18.66 -7.69 -29.23
C LEU A 347 -18.48 -9.14 -29.67
N PRO A 348 -17.82 -9.41 -30.81
CA PRO A 348 -17.41 -10.76 -31.17
C PRO A 348 -16.60 -11.44 -30.06
N GLN A 349 -16.73 -12.76 -29.91
CA GLN A 349 -16.10 -13.52 -28.81
C GLN A 349 -14.58 -13.26 -28.68
N SER A 350 -13.88 -13.15 -29.82
CA SER A 350 -12.45 -12.82 -29.85
C SER A 350 -12.14 -11.45 -29.23
N ALA A 351 -12.98 -10.45 -29.45
CA ALA A 351 -12.85 -9.12 -28.86
C ALA A 351 -13.24 -9.10 -27.38
N GLN A 352 -14.19 -9.94 -26.95
CA GLN A 352 -14.55 -10.07 -25.53
C GLN A 352 -13.38 -10.58 -24.69
N ILE A 353 -12.68 -11.61 -25.19
CA ILE A 353 -11.52 -12.21 -24.51
C ILE A 353 -10.43 -11.15 -24.25
N LEU A 354 -10.21 -10.25 -25.21
CA LEU A 354 -9.23 -9.17 -25.10
C LEU A 354 -9.73 -8.01 -24.22
N ALA A 355 -11.03 -7.70 -24.24
CA ALA A 355 -11.61 -6.58 -23.52
C ALA A 355 -11.77 -6.82 -22.01
N GLU A 356 -12.05 -8.05 -21.59
CA GLU A 356 -12.39 -8.38 -20.20
C GLU A 356 -11.24 -8.15 -19.20
N PRO A 357 -9.96 -8.47 -19.52
CA PRO A 357 -8.83 -8.13 -18.64
C PRO A 357 -8.69 -6.63 -18.40
N ILE A 358 -8.78 -5.82 -19.46
CA ILE A 358 -8.71 -4.35 -19.37
C ILE A 358 -9.89 -3.81 -18.55
N LEU A 359 -11.10 -4.31 -18.79
CA LEU A 359 -12.29 -3.94 -18.02
C LEU A 359 -12.08 -4.17 -16.51
N ASN A 360 -11.51 -5.32 -16.14
CA ASN A 360 -11.25 -5.65 -14.75
C ASN A 360 -10.12 -4.81 -14.14
N LYS A 361 -9.07 -4.48 -14.91
CA LYS A 361 -7.99 -3.57 -14.49
C LYS A 361 -8.56 -2.17 -14.18
N VAL A 362 -9.35 -1.61 -15.09
CA VAL A 362 -9.99 -0.29 -14.90
C VAL A 362 -11.03 -0.32 -13.76
N HIS A 363 -11.78 -1.41 -13.61
CA HIS A 363 -12.73 -1.55 -12.50
C HIS A 363 -12.06 -1.53 -11.12
N LYS A 364 -10.91 -2.21 -10.99
CA LYS A 364 -10.09 -2.16 -9.76
C LYS A 364 -9.52 -0.76 -9.53
N LEU A 365 -9.01 -0.10 -10.58
CA LEU A 365 -8.48 1.26 -10.48
C LEU A 365 -9.53 2.27 -10.02
N ASP A 366 -10.76 2.20 -10.56
CA ASP A 366 -11.88 3.05 -10.19
C ASP A 366 -12.31 2.83 -8.73
N ALA A 367 -12.33 1.58 -8.26
CA ALA A 367 -12.63 1.24 -6.87
C ALA A 367 -11.60 1.79 -5.87
N SER A 368 -10.33 1.90 -6.28
CA SER A 368 -9.23 2.38 -5.44
C SER A 368 -9.01 3.90 -5.50
N HIS A 369 -9.29 4.55 -6.64
CA HIS A 369 -8.91 5.95 -6.88
C HIS A 369 -10.09 6.86 -7.28
N GLY A 370 -11.33 6.36 -7.33
CA GLY A 370 -12.52 7.18 -7.57
C GLY A 370 -12.55 7.86 -8.94
N VAL A 371 -11.95 7.19 -9.91
CA VAL A 371 -11.61 7.71 -11.24
C VAL A 371 -12.84 8.22 -12.03
N THR A 372 -14.01 7.60 -11.84
CA THR A 372 -15.29 7.99 -12.44
C THR A 372 -16.12 8.93 -11.57
N ALA A 373 -15.73 9.15 -10.31
CA ALA A 373 -16.48 9.89 -9.31
C ALA A 373 -16.34 11.41 -9.45
N LEU A 374 -15.29 11.90 -10.13
CA LEU A 374 -15.02 13.33 -10.29
C LEU A 374 -16.17 14.08 -11.02
N VAL A 375 -16.77 13.45 -12.03
CA VAL A 375 -17.87 14.02 -12.83
C VAL A 375 -19.17 14.16 -12.04
N PRO A 376 -19.70 13.10 -11.39
CA PRO A 376 -20.81 13.22 -10.45
C PRO A 376 -20.55 14.27 -9.37
N HIS A 377 -19.33 14.33 -8.83
CA HIS A 377 -18.98 15.21 -7.71
C HIS A 377 -19.03 16.70 -8.12
N ILE A 378 -18.41 17.07 -9.25
CA ILE A 378 -18.48 18.43 -9.82
C ILE A 378 -19.94 18.83 -10.07
N MET A 379 -20.75 17.91 -10.62
CA MET A 379 -22.17 18.21 -10.90
C MET A 379 -23.05 18.30 -9.64
N LEU A 380 -22.64 17.70 -8.52
CA LEU A 380 -23.37 17.74 -7.25
C LEU A 380 -22.99 18.95 -6.39
N GLN A 381 -21.72 19.37 -6.42
CA GLN A 381 -21.21 20.45 -5.56
C GLN A 381 -21.37 21.85 -6.16
N ILE A 382 -21.38 21.97 -7.49
CA ILE A 382 -21.54 23.25 -8.16
C ILE A 382 -23.03 23.55 -8.36
N LYS A 383 -23.53 24.58 -7.67
CA LYS A 383 -24.91 25.07 -7.88
C LYS A 383 -25.03 25.64 -9.30
N PRO A 384 -26.11 25.36 -10.06
CA PRO A 384 -26.26 25.95 -11.39
C PRO A 384 -26.52 27.46 -11.28
N LYS A 385 -26.11 28.21 -12.31
CA LYS A 385 -26.28 29.68 -12.39
C LYS A 385 -27.75 30.10 -12.22
N ASN A 386 -28.68 29.23 -12.62
CA ASN A 386 -30.11 29.31 -12.32
C ASN A 386 -30.44 28.28 -11.24
N LYS A 387 -31.11 28.66 -10.14
CA LYS A 387 -31.44 27.74 -9.01
C LYS A 387 -32.20 26.44 -9.40
N LYS A 388 -32.65 26.32 -10.65
CA LYS A 388 -33.22 25.10 -11.26
C LYS A 388 -32.21 24.49 -12.24
N LEU A 389 -31.92 23.19 -12.07
CA LEU A 389 -31.06 22.43 -12.98
C LEU A 389 -31.61 22.46 -14.42
N PRO A 390 -30.73 22.58 -15.44
CA PRO A 390 -31.16 22.49 -16.84
C PRO A 390 -31.93 21.18 -17.14
N LYS A 391 -32.91 21.27 -18.04
CA LYS A 391 -33.59 20.09 -18.60
C LYS A 391 -32.52 19.22 -19.28
N GLY A 392 -32.47 17.94 -18.95
CA GLY A 392 -31.47 17.01 -19.52
C GLY A 392 -30.16 16.86 -18.74
N HIS A 393 -29.96 17.55 -17.60
CA HIS A 393 -28.70 17.44 -16.83
C HIS A 393 -28.36 16.00 -16.39
N ARG A 394 -29.38 15.15 -16.11
CA ARG A 394 -29.16 13.73 -15.76
C ARG A 394 -28.61 12.93 -16.95
N THR A 395 -29.13 13.20 -18.14
CA THR A 395 -28.65 12.60 -19.39
C THR A 395 -27.22 13.03 -19.65
N ALA A 396 -26.94 14.33 -19.58
CA ALA A 396 -25.58 14.89 -19.70
C ALA A 396 -24.60 14.23 -18.72
N ARG A 397 -24.97 14.12 -17.44
CA ARG A 397 -24.17 13.44 -16.42
C ARG A 397 -23.82 12.00 -16.81
N ASN A 398 -24.80 11.22 -17.26
CA ASN A 398 -24.57 9.83 -17.63
C ASN A 398 -23.62 9.71 -18.84
N HIS A 399 -23.76 10.60 -19.82
CA HIS A 399 -22.84 10.70 -20.95
C HIS A 399 -21.41 11.06 -20.51
N LEU A 400 -21.23 12.01 -19.60
CA LEU A 400 -19.90 12.37 -19.09
C LEU A 400 -19.24 11.22 -18.31
N ILE A 401 -20.01 10.47 -17.52
CA ILE A 401 -19.51 9.29 -16.81
C ILE A 401 -19.10 8.19 -17.80
N LEU A 402 -19.95 7.87 -18.77
CA LEU A 402 -19.65 6.85 -19.79
C LEU A 402 -18.46 7.26 -20.66
N GLY A 403 -18.38 8.52 -21.07
CA GLY A 403 -17.25 9.04 -21.83
C GLY A 403 -15.95 8.88 -21.06
N SER A 404 -15.95 9.20 -19.75
CA SER A 404 -14.79 9.01 -18.88
C SER A 404 -14.41 7.53 -18.76
N LEU A 405 -15.38 6.63 -18.54
CA LEU A 405 -15.14 5.19 -18.45
C LEU A 405 -14.49 4.62 -19.72
N TYR A 406 -15.02 4.96 -20.90
CA TYR A 406 -14.42 4.53 -22.16
C TYR A 406 -13.05 5.17 -22.40
N GLY A 407 -12.83 6.40 -21.93
CA GLY A 407 -11.51 7.03 -21.94
C GLY A 407 -10.48 6.24 -21.13
N TRP A 408 -10.86 5.75 -19.94
CA TRP A 408 -9.98 4.91 -19.13
C TRP A 408 -9.71 3.54 -19.74
N LEU A 409 -10.71 2.92 -20.35
CA LEU A 409 -10.50 1.66 -21.09
C LEU A 409 -9.53 1.86 -22.25
N ALA A 410 -9.72 2.91 -23.05
CA ALA A 410 -8.84 3.24 -24.17
C ALA A 410 -7.42 3.58 -23.69
N TYR A 411 -7.30 4.40 -22.64
CA TYR A 411 -6.02 4.80 -22.07
C TYR A 411 -5.25 3.59 -21.54
N THR A 412 -5.85 2.78 -20.64
CA THR A 412 -5.18 1.62 -20.06
C THR A 412 -4.77 0.60 -21.12
N ALA A 413 -5.62 0.31 -22.11
CA ALA A 413 -5.23 -0.60 -23.18
C ALA A 413 -4.12 -0.03 -24.07
N SER A 414 -4.10 1.29 -24.31
CA SER A 414 -3.04 1.94 -25.08
C SER A 414 -1.71 1.90 -24.35
N ASP A 415 -1.73 2.07 -23.03
CA ASP A 415 -0.57 1.99 -22.14
C ASP A 415 0.00 0.56 -22.16
N ASP A 416 -0.84 -0.45 -21.89
CA ASP A 416 -0.42 -1.85 -21.88
C ASP A 416 0.18 -2.29 -23.24
N VAL A 417 -0.36 -1.82 -24.37
CA VAL A 417 0.21 -2.09 -25.70
C VAL A 417 1.54 -1.35 -25.90
N ARG A 418 1.65 -0.12 -25.41
CA ARG A 418 2.85 0.71 -25.54
C ARG A 418 4.02 0.17 -24.73
N ASP A 419 3.75 -0.39 -23.56
CA ASP A 419 4.76 -0.94 -22.66
C ASP A 419 5.09 -2.41 -22.96
N GLY A 420 4.47 -2.99 -23.99
CA GLY A 420 4.68 -4.39 -24.38
C GLY A 420 4.02 -5.39 -23.44
N GLU A 421 3.19 -4.93 -22.50
CA GLU A 421 2.43 -5.76 -21.56
C GLU A 421 1.21 -6.42 -22.19
N ALA A 422 0.75 -5.91 -23.34
CA ALA A 422 -0.40 -6.45 -24.06
C ALA A 422 -0.23 -6.53 -25.57
N ASP A 423 -1.06 -7.37 -26.17
CA ASP A 423 -1.04 -7.69 -27.58
C ASP A 423 -1.60 -6.54 -28.45
N TYR A 424 -0.91 -6.23 -29.55
CA TYR A 424 -1.34 -5.24 -30.55
C TYR A 424 -2.75 -5.50 -31.11
N ARG A 425 -3.28 -6.73 -31.00
CA ARG A 425 -4.68 -7.09 -31.26
C ARG A 425 -5.70 -6.28 -30.43
N LEU A 426 -5.28 -5.55 -29.39
CA LEU A 426 -6.12 -4.59 -28.67
C LEU A 426 -6.42 -3.30 -29.47
N GLN A 427 -5.66 -2.98 -30.52
CA GLN A 427 -5.81 -1.73 -31.27
C GLN A 427 -7.23 -1.43 -31.79
N PRO A 428 -7.96 -2.41 -32.37
CA PRO A 428 -9.36 -2.19 -32.76
C PRO A 428 -10.27 -1.80 -31.58
N LEU A 429 -10.02 -2.35 -30.39
CA LEU A 429 -10.77 -2.03 -29.17
C LEU A 429 -10.43 -0.63 -28.65
N ILE A 430 -9.15 -0.24 -28.70
CA ILE A 430 -8.71 1.13 -28.36
C ILE A 430 -9.42 2.16 -29.24
N GLN A 431 -9.47 1.93 -30.56
CA GLN A 431 -10.19 2.80 -31.49
C GLN A 431 -11.70 2.83 -31.23
N LEU A 432 -12.31 1.66 -30.97
CA LEU A 432 -13.72 1.57 -30.63
C LEU A 432 -14.05 2.38 -29.37
N TRP A 433 -13.30 2.18 -28.28
CA TRP A 433 -13.53 2.87 -27.02
C TRP A 433 -13.24 4.37 -27.11
N THR A 434 -12.23 4.79 -27.87
CA THR A 434 -11.98 6.21 -28.17
C THR A 434 -13.16 6.82 -28.93
N GLY A 435 -13.72 6.11 -29.89
CA GLY A 435 -14.95 6.50 -30.59
C GLY A 435 -16.15 6.63 -29.66
N GLN A 436 -16.34 5.68 -28.74
CA GLN A 436 -17.40 5.72 -27.72
C GLN A 436 -17.20 6.90 -26.75
N MET A 437 -15.98 7.13 -26.29
CA MET A 437 -15.62 8.27 -25.45
C MET A 437 -16.03 9.59 -26.11
N ARG A 438 -15.60 9.81 -27.36
CA ARG A 438 -15.92 11.02 -28.13
C ARG A 438 -17.44 11.18 -28.30
N SER A 439 -18.12 10.11 -28.71
CA SER A 439 -19.57 10.10 -28.92
C SER A 439 -20.34 10.49 -27.65
N HIS A 440 -19.97 9.90 -26.51
CA HIS A 440 -20.58 10.23 -25.23
C HIS A 440 -20.31 11.68 -24.82
N PHE A 441 -19.08 12.19 -24.96
CA PHE A 441 -18.81 13.59 -24.66
C PHE A 441 -19.58 14.55 -25.56
N TRP A 442 -19.70 14.29 -26.85
CA TRP A 442 -20.52 15.14 -27.73
C TRP A 442 -21.99 15.16 -27.35
N GLN A 443 -22.53 14.01 -26.91
CA GLN A 443 -23.92 13.91 -26.45
C GLN A 443 -24.14 14.50 -25.05
N ALA A 444 -23.07 14.70 -24.27
CA ALA A 444 -23.17 15.30 -22.95
C ALA A 444 -23.59 16.77 -22.97
N SER A 445 -23.17 17.52 -24.00
CA SER A 445 -23.62 18.89 -24.19
C SER A 445 -23.80 19.17 -25.68
N GLY A 446 -24.96 19.72 -26.07
CA GLY A 446 -25.20 20.19 -27.44
C GLY A 446 -24.40 21.46 -27.81
N ASN A 447 -23.34 21.77 -27.07
CA ASN A 447 -22.51 22.95 -27.27
C ASN A 447 -21.39 22.65 -28.28
N SER A 448 -21.43 23.31 -29.43
CA SER A 448 -20.48 23.10 -30.54
C SER A 448 -19.04 23.56 -30.22
N GLU A 449 -18.85 24.50 -29.29
CA GLU A 449 -17.51 24.89 -28.84
C GLU A 449 -16.87 23.82 -27.97
N TYR A 450 -17.64 23.24 -27.05
CA TYR A 450 -17.22 22.12 -26.22
C TYR A 450 -16.88 20.88 -27.06
N GLN A 451 -17.69 20.57 -28.08
CA GLN A 451 -17.43 19.46 -29.00
C GLN A 451 -16.11 19.64 -29.75
N ARG A 452 -15.91 20.80 -30.40
CA ARG A 452 -14.65 21.13 -31.10
C ARG A 452 -13.44 21.11 -30.17
N TRP A 453 -13.63 21.55 -28.93
CA TRP A 453 -12.56 21.49 -27.94
C TRP A 453 -12.26 20.07 -27.46
N THR A 454 -13.28 19.23 -27.30
CA THR A 454 -13.14 17.80 -26.98
C THR A 454 -12.26 17.14 -28.05
N ASP A 455 -12.59 17.31 -29.33
CA ASP A 455 -11.80 16.74 -30.43
C ASP A 455 -10.36 17.22 -30.41
N ARG A 456 -10.15 18.52 -30.14
CA ARG A 456 -8.81 19.09 -30.00
C ARG A 456 -8.04 18.50 -28.83
N GLN A 457 -8.68 18.23 -27.68
CA GLN A 457 -7.99 17.60 -26.55
C GLN A 457 -7.59 16.16 -26.89
N LEU A 458 -8.47 15.40 -27.56
CA LEU A 458 -8.12 14.05 -28.01
C LEU A 458 -6.96 14.06 -29.01
N GLN A 459 -6.96 15.00 -29.96
CA GLN A 459 -5.83 15.19 -30.87
C GLN A 459 -4.53 15.56 -30.15
N ILE A 460 -4.59 16.44 -29.15
CA ILE A 460 -3.42 16.81 -28.35
C ILE A 460 -2.87 15.60 -27.60
N MET A 461 -3.75 14.79 -27.02
CA MET A 461 -3.41 13.55 -26.32
C MET A 461 -2.69 12.57 -27.27
N ASP A 462 -3.29 12.29 -28.42
CA ASP A 462 -2.73 11.37 -29.42
C ASP A 462 -1.38 11.87 -29.95
N MET A 463 -1.25 13.18 -30.21
CA MET A 463 0.02 13.78 -30.65
C MET A 463 1.10 13.71 -29.57
N ALA A 464 0.73 13.88 -28.29
CA ALA A 464 1.67 13.76 -27.18
C ALA A 464 2.17 12.32 -27.07
N HIS A 465 1.28 11.32 -27.10
CA HIS A 465 1.66 9.91 -27.06
C HIS A 465 2.52 9.50 -28.26
N HIS A 466 2.18 9.97 -29.46
CA HIS A 466 2.98 9.71 -30.65
C HIS A 466 4.40 10.29 -30.51
N TRP A 467 4.50 11.53 -30.03
CA TRP A 467 5.80 12.15 -29.78
C TRP A 467 6.61 11.38 -28.72
N GLU A 468 5.99 10.96 -27.61
CA GLU A 468 6.65 10.14 -26.59
C GLU A 468 7.21 8.86 -27.19
N GLN A 469 6.39 8.08 -27.90
CA GLN A 469 6.83 6.84 -28.54
C GLN A 469 8.03 7.02 -29.48
N GLN A 470 8.09 8.14 -30.20
CA GLN A 470 9.18 8.41 -31.14
C GLN A 470 10.45 8.95 -30.50
N ASN A 471 10.35 9.65 -29.37
CA ASN A 471 11.45 10.47 -28.85
C ASN A 471 11.97 10.00 -27.49
N THR A 472 11.22 9.18 -26.76
CA THR A 472 11.57 8.78 -25.39
C THR A 472 11.99 7.33 -25.28
N ARG A 473 11.89 6.53 -26.34
CA ARG A 473 12.32 5.13 -26.37
C ARG A 473 13.72 5.00 -26.95
N PHE A 474 14.52 4.10 -26.38
CA PHE A 474 15.82 3.72 -26.92
C PHE A 474 16.02 2.20 -26.82
N GLU A 475 16.85 1.67 -27.72
CA GLU A 475 17.15 0.24 -27.77
C GLU A 475 18.50 -0.07 -27.12
N GLY A 476 18.55 -1.19 -26.39
CA GLY A 476 19.74 -1.65 -25.69
C GLY A 476 20.03 -0.87 -24.41
N SER A 477 21.29 -0.85 -23.99
CA SER A 477 21.70 -0.28 -22.69
C SER A 477 22.49 1.02 -22.81
N ARG A 478 22.61 1.59 -24.01
CA ARG A 478 23.51 2.72 -24.28
C ARG A 478 22.70 3.97 -24.60
N VAL A 479 22.99 5.07 -23.90
CA VAL A 479 22.31 6.36 -24.12
C VAL A 479 23.35 7.44 -24.37
N ARG A 480 23.10 8.29 -25.37
CA ARG A 480 23.92 9.48 -25.69
C ARG A 480 23.18 10.77 -25.34
N VAL A 481 23.93 11.83 -25.05
CA VAL A 481 23.37 13.14 -24.73
C VAL A 481 22.57 13.75 -25.89
N ASP A 482 23.01 13.52 -27.13
CA ASP A 482 22.38 14.05 -28.35
C ASP A 482 21.03 13.36 -28.66
N GLU A 483 20.73 12.25 -27.98
CA GLU A 483 19.53 11.42 -28.16
C GLU A 483 18.49 11.69 -27.05
N LEU A 484 18.75 12.61 -26.12
CA LEU A 484 17.83 12.87 -25.01
C LEU A 484 16.58 13.66 -25.45
N PRO A 485 15.37 13.23 -25.06
CA PRO A 485 14.12 13.88 -25.46
C PRO A 485 14.00 15.34 -24.99
N GLU A 486 13.61 16.22 -25.91
CA GLU A 486 13.31 17.62 -25.61
C GLU A 486 11.84 17.83 -25.23
N TYR A 487 11.54 17.64 -23.95
CA TYR A 487 10.21 17.91 -23.39
C TYR A 487 9.78 19.39 -23.45
N GLY A 488 10.72 20.32 -23.67
CA GLY A 488 10.44 21.75 -23.73
C GLY A 488 9.81 22.27 -22.43
N SER A 489 8.66 22.95 -22.53
CA SER A 489 7.92 23.44 -21.36
C SER A 489 7.17 22.32 -20.64
N SER A 490 7.01 22.43 -19.31
CA SER A 490 6.20 21.51 -18.48
C SER A 490 4.73 21.38 -18.91
N ARG A 491 4.28 22.21 -19.87
CA ARG A 491 2.98 22.09 -20.51
C ARG A 491 2.77 20.74 -21.21
N ARG A 492 3.81 20.14 -21.80
CA ARG A 492 3.70 18.83 -22.48
C ARG A 492 3.36 17.70 -21.51
N LEU A 493 3.76 17.82 -20.25
CA LEU A 493 3.51 16.83 -19.19
C LEU A 493 2.03 16.65 -18.88
N ALA A 494 1.18 17.61 -19.24
CA ALA A 494 -0.26 17.49 -19.09
C ALA A 494 -0.98 17.08 -20.38
N GLU A 495 -0.28 17.00 -21.51
CA GLU A 495 -0.89 16.79 -22.82
C GLU A 495 -1.24 15.31 -23.04
N GLY A 496 -0.39 14.38 -22.59
CA GLY A 496 -0.66 12.92 -22.62
C GLY A 496 -1.87 12.48 -21.79
N SER A 497 -2.25 13.22 -20.74
CA SER A 497 -3.45 12.93 -19.95
C SER A 497 -4.56 13.97 -20.11
N SER A 498 -4.52 14.77 -21.20
CA SER A 498 -5.47 15.86 -21.43
C SER A 498 -6.92 15.41 -21.57
N GLY A 499 -7.17 14.13 -21.86
CA GLY A 499 -8.50 13.51 -21.84
C GLY A 499 -9.24 13.67 -20.50
N HIS A 500 -8.52 13.74 -19.37
CA HIS A 500 -9.11 13.95 -18.04
C HIS A 500 -9.71 15.34 -17.83
N LEU A 501 -9.38 16.30 -18.70
CA LEU A 501 -9.95 17.66 -18.66
C LEU A 501 -11.39 17.69 -19.18
N ILE A 502 -11.74 16.75 -20.06
CA ILE A 502 -12.92 16.86 -20.90
C ILE A 502 -14.20 16.79 -20.07
N ALA A 503 -14.32 15.76 -19.23
CA ALA A 503 -15.54 15.52 -18.47
C ALA A 503 -15.84 16.57 -17.38
N PRO A 504 -14.85 17.08 -16.60
CA PRO A 504 -15.03 18.21 -15.69
C PRO A 504 -15.54 19.49 -16.36
N VAL A 505 -15.00 19.83 -17.54
CA VAL A 505 -15.44 20.99 -18.32
C VAL A 505 -16.85 20.76 -18.87
N GLY A 506 -17.12 19.55 -19.37
CA GLY A 506 -18.44 19.15 -19.85
C GLY A 506 -19.52 19.22 -18.76
N ALA A 507 -19.17 18.92 -17.51
CA ALA A 507 -20.06 19.07 -16.36
C ALA A 507 -20.47 20.54 -16.16
N LEU A 508 -19.53 21.48 -16.18
CA LEU A 508 -19.83 22.92 -16.10
C LEU A 508 -20.71 23.39 -17.27
N VAL A 509 -20.38 22.99 -18.49
CA VAL A 509 -21.20 23.32 -19.67
C VAL A 509 -22.62 22.76 -19.54
N ALA A 510 -22.77 21.53 -19.07
CA ALA A 510 -24.07 20.89 -18.84
C ALA A 510 -24.90 21.55 -17.73
N LEU A 511 -24.24 22.20 -16.76
CA LEU A 511 -24.89 23.02 -15.72
C LEU A 511 -25.25 24.43 -16.20
N GLY A 512 -24.95 24.78 -17.45
CA GLY A 512 -25.28 26.07 -18.07
C GLY A 512 -24.19 27.14 -17.91
N TYR A 513 -22.97 26.77 -17.53
CA TYR A 513 -21.84 27.69 -17.55
C TYR A 513 -21.26 27.84 -18.96
N GLU A 514 -20.90 29.06 -19.33
CA GLU A 514 -20.30 29.35 -20.64
C GLU A 514 -18.96 28.62 -20.79
N TYR A 515 -18.78 27.91 -21.91
CA TYR A 515 -17.58 27.13 -22.21
C TYR A 515 -16.28 27.97 -22.14
N ASN A 516 -16.34 29.22 -22.61
CA ASN A 516 -15.24 30.18 -22.55
C ASN A 516 -15.33 31.16 -21.37
N GLY A 517 -16.28 30.97 -20.44
CA GLY A 517 -16.44 31.83 -19.26
C GLY A 517 -15.31 31.69 -18.25
N SER A 518 -15.24 32.63 -17.29
CA SER A 518 -14.20 32.68 -16.25
C SER A 518 -14.03 31.34 -15.51
N VAL A 519 -15.13 30.75 -15.03
CA VAL A 519 -15.15 29.49 -14.28
C VAL A 519 -14.49 28.36 -15.07
N ASN A 520 -14.90 28.17 -16.34
CA ASN A 520 -14.36 27.10 -17.19
C ASN A 520 -12.89 27.33 -17.53
N ARG A 521 -12.44 28.58 -17.74
CA ARG A 521 -11.02 28.87 -17.99
C ARG A 521 -10.16 28.55 -16.76
N LYS A 522 -10.62 28.94 -15.57
CA LYS A 522 -9.94 28.65 -14.30
C LYS A 522 -9.88 27.15 -14.02
N LEU A 523 -10.98 26.41 -14.24
CA LEU A 523 -10.99 24.95 -14.08
C LEU A 523 -10.02 24.26 -15.05
N LYS A 524 -10.03 24.62 -16.35
CA LYS A 524 -9.10 24.08 -17.34
C LYS A 524 -7.65 24.30 -16.92
N LEU A 525 -7.33 25.51 -16.45
CA LEU A 525 -5.98 25.85 -16.02
C LEU A 525 -5.61 25.07 -14.74
N ALA A 526 -6.51 25.02 -13.75
CA ALA A 526 -6.29 24.28 -12.51
C ALA A 526 -5.98 22.80 -12.78
N LEU A 527 -6.82 22.15 -13.57
CA LEU A 527 -6.67 20.72 -13.88
C LEU A 527 -5.41 20.45 -14.73
N ARG A 528 -5.05 21.32 -15.68
CA ARG A 528 -3.78 21.17 -16.43
C ARG A 528 -2.57 21.19 -15.50
N HIS A 529 -2.55 22.11 -14.54
CA HIS A 529 -1.45 22.17 -13.58
C HIS A 529 -1.46 20.98 -12.62
N LEU A 530 -2.64 20.51 -12.19
CA LEU A 530 -2.75 19.31 -11.37
C LEU A 530 -2.25 18.05 -12.08
N ILE A 531 -2.61 17.86 -13.35
CA ILE A 531 -2.14 16.73 -14.16
C ILE A 531 -0.62 16.79 -14.33
N ALA A 532 -0.06 17.95 -14.68
CA ALA A 532 1.39 18.10 -14.80
C ALA A 532 2.13 17.83 -13.48
N ALA A 533 1.57 18.25 -12.33
CA ALA A 533 2.14 17.95 -11.02
C ALA A 533 2.14 16.45 -10.73
N ARG A 534 1.05 15.76 -11.08
CA ARG A 534 0.95 14.31 -10.92
C ARG A 534 1.92 13.57 -11.82
N GLN A 535 2.01 13.93 -13.10
CA GLN A 535 2.95 13.29 -14.03
C GLN A 535 4.40 13.48 -13.57
N LEU A 536 4.78 14.68 -13.14
CA LEU A 536 6.11 14.93 -12.59
C LEU A 536 6.40 14.12 -11.33
N HIS A 537 5.38 13.94 -10.49
CA HIS A 537 5.49 13.14 -9.28
C HIS A 537 5.70 11.67 -9.64
N ASP A 538 4.92 11.12 -10.56
CA ASP A 538 5.02 9.72 -10.99
C ASP A 538 6.37 9.48 -11.70
N ASP A 539 6.76 10.34 -12.66
CA ASP A 539 8.08 10.29 -13.31
C ASP A 539 9.24 10.33 -12.29
N ALA A 540 9.09 11.06 -11.18
CA ALA A 540 10.11 11.15 -10.14
C ALA A 540 10.25 9.88 -9.30
N HIS A 541 9.21 9.05 -9.22
CA HIS A 541 9.27 7.75 -8.55
C HIS A 541 9.79 6.68 -9.51
N ASP A 542 9.39 6.74 -10.78
CA ASP A 542 9.59 5.65 -11.74
C ASP A 542 10.83 5.82 -12.65
N TRP A 543 11.50 6.98 -12.64
CA TRP A 543 12.60 7.31 -13.58
C TRP A 543 13.68 6.23 -13.72
N SER A 544 14.01 5.51 -12.63
CA SER A 544 15.07 4.50 -12.67
C SER A 544 14.61 3.17 -13.28
N GLN A 545 13.32 2.86 -13.12
CA GLN A 545 12.69 1.70 -13.74
C GLN A 545 12.45 1.98 -15.22
N ASP A 546 11.89 3.15 -15.56
CA ASP A 546 11.69 3.57 -16.95
C ASP A 546 12.99 3.48 -17.76
N LEU A 547 14.12 3.96 -17.19
CA LEU A 547 15.42 3.83 -17.85
C LEU A 547 15.86 2.38 -18.05
N ALA A 548 15.57 1.48 -17.11
CA ALA A 548 15.88 0.07 -17.25
C ALA A 548 15.04 -0.60 -18.35
N GLU A 549 13.83 -0.09 -18.58
CA GLU A 549 12.87 -0.56 -19.58
C GLU A 549 13.02 0.14 -20.94
N GLY A 550 14.10 0.91 -21.14
CA GLY A 550 14.39 1.58 -22.42
C GLY A 550 13.57 2.84 -22.65
N GLN A 551 13.09 3.50 -21.58
CA GLN A 551 12.31 4.73 -21.62
C GLN A 551 13.00 5.88 -20.87
N ILE A 552 13.03 7.05 -21.49
CA ILE A 552 13.57 8.28 -20.90
C ILE A 552 12.41 9.23 -20.62
N ASN A 553 11.79 9.10 -19.44
CA ASN A 553 10.76 10.02 -18.97
C ASN A 553 11.33 11.43 -18.67
N PHE A 554 10.50 12.38 -18.24
CA PHE A 554 10.94 13.76 -18.02
C PHE A 554 12.06 13.84 -16.98
N VAL A 555 11.90 13.15 -15.85
CA VAL A 555 12.86 13.19 -14.74
C VAL A 555 14.14 12.46 -15.12
N ALA A 556 14.04 11.29 -15.77
CA ALA A 556 15.17 10.55 -16.32
C ALA A 556 16.00 11.40 -17.27
N ALA A 557 15.36 12.17 -18.16
CA ALA A 557 16.05 13.12 -19.03
C ALA A 557 16.81 14.19 -18.24
N GLN A 558 16.25 14.71 -17.14
CA GLN A 558 16.96 15.67 -16.28
C GLN A 558 18.15 15.04 -15.55
N VAL A 559 18.00 13.81 -15.02
CA VAL A 559 19.09 13.06 -14.38
C VAL A 559 20.24 12.83 -15.36
N LEU A 560 19.92 12.34 -16.56
CA LEU A 560 20.91 12.10 -17.62
C LEU A 560 21.59 13.39 -18.08
N ARG A 561 20.83 14.48 -18.31
CA ARG A 561 21.42 15.80 -18.64
C ARG A 561 22.36 16.28 -17.56
N ALA A 562 21.98 16.13 -16.29
CA ALA A 562 22.84 16.50 -15.18
C ALA A 562 24.12 15.67 -15.20
N GLU A 563 24.06 14.36 -15.50
CA GLU A 563 25.24 13.48 -15.62
C GLU A 563 26.16 13.91 -16.79
N PHE A 564 25.61 14.10 -17.99
CA PHE A 564 26.38 14.48 -19.17
C PHE A 564 27.02 15.87 -19.06
N LYS A 565 26.41 16.82 -18.32
CA LYS A 565 27.05 18.12 -18.02
C LYS A 565 28.41 17.95 -17.33
N SER A 566 28.60 16.89 -16.54
CA SER A 566 29.89 16.58 -15.92
C SER A 566 30.82 15.70 -16.77
N GLN A 567 30.33 15.14 -17.88
CA GLN A 567 31.05 14.15 -18.70
C GLN A 567 30.78 14.35 -20.21
N ARG A 568 31.18 15.50 -20.77
CA ARG A 568 30.89 15.86 -22.18
C ARG A 568 31.38 14.78 -23.16
N GLY A 569 30.49 14.38 -24.08
CA GLY A 569 30.82 13.53 -25.24
C GLY A 569 30.83 12.02 -25.00
N LYS A 570 30.47 11.54 -23.81
CA LYS A 570 30.43 10.10 -23.51
C LYS A 570 29.08 9.46 -23.80
N THR A 571 29.10 8.19 -24.15
CA THR A 571 27.93 7.29 -24.12
C THR A 571 27.86 6.64 -22.75
N LEU A 572 26.71 6.65 -22.09
CA LEU A 572 26.50 5.94 -20.83
C LEU A 572 26.03 4.51 -21.11
N ASN A 573 26.55 3.54 -20.36
CA ASN A 573 26.06 2.17 -20.38
C ASN A 573 25.21 1.91 -19.13
N LEU A 574 23.89 1.91 -19.29
CA LEU A 574 22.93 1.68 -18.20
C LEU A 574 22.93 0.23 -17.67
N ALA A 575 23.51 -0.73 -18.42
CA ALA A 575 23.69 -2.09 -17.92
C ALA A 575 24.85 -2.21 -16.91
N ASP A 576 25.71 -1.18 -16.82
CA ASP A 576 26.74 -1.13 -15.78
C ASP A 576 26.14 -0.66 -14.44
N PRO A 577 26.18 -1.49 -13.38
CA PRO A 577 25.65 -1.14 -12.06
C PRO A 577 26.27 0.13 -11.48
N GLN A 578 27.54 0.44 -11.78
CA GLN A 578 28.18 1.65 -11.28
C GLN A 578 27.60 2.91 -11.93
N THR A 579 27.32 2.85 -13.23
CA THR A 579 26.61 3.91 -13.95
C THR A 579 25.24 4.19 -13.33
N MET A 580 24.42 3.16 -13.08
CA MET A 580 23.11 3.33 -12.44
C MET A 580 23.19 3.84 -11.01
N ALA A 581 24.17 3.38 -10.23
CA ALA A 581 24.44 3.91 -8.88
C ALA A 581 24.81 5.41 -8.92
N GLY A 582 25.64 5.83 -9.88
CA GLY A 582 25.99 7.23 -10.11
C GLY A 582 24.78 8.10 -10.47
N LEU A 583 23.91 7.61 -11.36
CA LEU A 583 22.67 8.30 -11.72
C LEU A 583 21.73 8.44 -10.53
N ARG A 584 21.58 7.40 -9.70
CA ARG A 584 20.78 7.46 -8.46
C ARG A 584 21.32 8.50 -7.50
N HIS A 585 22.64 8.52 -7.29
CA HIS A 585 23.27 9.54 -6.48
C HIS A 585 23.00 10.96 -7.04
N ARG A 586 23.07 11.13 -8.37
CA ARG A 586 22.81 12.44 -9.00
C ARG A 586 21.36 12.89 -8.88
N PHE A 587 20.41 11.97 -9.01
CA PHE A 587 19.00 12.26 -8.76
C PHE A 587 18.79 12.83 -7.36
N TRP A 588 19.27 12.13 -6.33
CA TRP A 588 19.06 12.52 -4.93
C TRP A 588 19.88 13.74 -4.48
N SER A 589 21.04 13.98 -5.08
CA SER A 589 21.89 15.11 -4.73
C SER A 589 21.48 16.41 -5.42
N ASN A 590 21.02 16.35 -6.68
CA ASN A 590 20.81 17.53 -7.51
C ASN A 590 19.43 17.55 -8.18
N THR A 591 19.06 16.52 -8.94
CA THR A 591 17.87 16.61 -9.82
C THR A 591 16.57 16.76 -9.04
N VAL A 592 16.44 16.08 -7.90
CA VAL A 592 15.26 16.19 -7.03
C VAL A 592 15.02 17.64 -6.55
N ASP A 593 16.07 18.44 -6.43
CA ASP A 593 16.00 19.84 -6.00
C ASP A 593 15.38 20.75 -7.06
N ASP A 594 15.43 20.34 -8.34
CA ASP A 594 14.77 21.03 -9.44
C ASP A 594 13.33 20.54 -9.63
N ILE A 595 13.10 19.23 -9.42
CA ILE A 595 11.79 18.60 -9.66
C ILE A 595 10.77 18.94 -8.58
N LEU A 596 11.12 18.88 -7.29
CA LEU A 596 10.16 19.13 -6.21
C LEU A 596 9.59 20.57 -6.25
N PRO A 597 10.40 21.64 -6.43
CA PRO A 597 9.86 22.99 -6.59
C PRO A 597 8.99 23.14 -7.84
N LEU A 598 9.30 22.40 -8.92
CA LEU A 598 8.47 22.40 -10.12
C LEU A 598 7.09 21.80 -9.83
N ILE A 599 7.02 20.65 -9.14
CA ILE A 599 5.77 20.03 -8.67
C ILE A 599 5.00 21.03 -7.79
N GLN A 600 5.65 21.62 -6.80
CA GLN A 600 5.03 22.59 -5.90
C GLN A 600 4.48 23.81 -6.64
N ARG A 601 5.19 24.32 -7.65
CA ARG A 601 4.72 25.43 -8.49
C ARG A 601 3.45 25.07 -9.23
N HIS A 602 3.37 23.88 -9.81
CA HIS A 602 2.16 23.40 -10.46
C HIS A 602 1.00 23.25 -9.47
N LEU A 603 1.23 22.65 -8.30
CA LEU A 603 0.21 22.51 -7.25
C LEU A 603 -0.28 23.87 -6.73
N TYR A 604 0.62 24.84 -6.54
CA TYR A 604 0.27 26.19 -6.14
C TYR A 604 -0.61 26.90 -7.18
N VAL A 605 -0.26 26.81 -8.46
CA VAL A 605 -1.11 27.40 -9.53
C VAL A 605 -2.46 26.71 -9.56
N ALA A 606 -2.52 25.38 -9.46
CA ALA A 606 -3.78 24.64 -9.44
C ALA A 606 -4.69 25.08 -8.30
N GLU A 607 -4.15 25.15 -7.08
CA GLU A 607 -4.87 25.59 -5.88
C GLU A 607 -5.37 27.02 -6.02
N ARG A 608 -4.51 27.94 -6.47
CA ARG A 608 -4.88 29.34 -6.66
C ARG A 608 -6.02 29.50 -7.65
N GLN A 609 -6.00 28.78 -8.77
CA GLN A 609 -7.09 28.85 -9.75
C GLN A 609 -8.42 28.35 -9.19
N LEU A 610 -8.40 27.33 -8.31
CA LEU A 610 -9.60 26.85 -7.63
C LEU A 610 -10.07 27.84 -6.54
N ALA A 611 -9.15 28.41 -5.76
CA ALA A 611 -9.47 29.34 -4.69
C ALA A 611 -9.97 30.70 -5.20
N ASP A 612 -9.43 31.20 -6.31
CA ASP A 612 -9.79 32.48 -6.91
C ASP A 612 -11.20 32.46 -7.56
N GLU A 613 -11.89 31.32 -7.57
CA GLU A 613 -13.25 31.16 -8.10
C GLU A 613 -14.16 30.51 -7.04
N PRO A 614 -15.09 31.26 -6.42
CA PRO A 614 -15.92 30.76 -5.32
C PRO A 614 -16.69 29.47 -5.64
N LEU A 615 -17.07 29.26 -6.91
CA LEU A 615 -17.74 28.05 -7.37
C LEU A 615 -16.81 26.82 -7.42
N LEU A 616 -15.52 27.03 -7.65
CA LEU A 616 -14.52 25.98 -7.72
C LEU A 616 -13.86 25.72 -6.35
N GLY A 617 -13.81 26.72 -5.47
CA GLY A 617 -13.28 26.59 -4.11
C GLY A 617 -14.03 25.56 -3.25
N GLY A 618 -15.28 25.24 -3.61
CA GLY A 618 -16.09 24.18 -2.97
C GLY A 618 -15.81 22.76 -3.47
N LEU A 619 -14.88 22.55 -4.41
CA LEU A 619 -14.52 21.22 -4.93
C LEU A 619 -13.52 20.51 -4.00
N GLU A 620 -14.02 20.05 -2.85
CA GLU A 620 -13.22 19.46 -1.77
C GLU A 620 -12.32 18.30 -2.22
N ASP A 621 -12.77 17.47 -3.17
CA ASP A 621 -11.98 16.33 -3.66
C ASP A 621 -10.75 16.79 -4.48
N LEU A 622 -10.87 17.84 -5.30
CA LEU A 622 -9.73 18.40 -6.03
C LEU A 622 -8.75 19.08 -5.08
N SER A 623 -9.26 19.82 -4.10
CA SER A 623 -8.45 20.41 -3.04
C SER A 623 -7.72 19.33 -2.24
N ARG A 624 -8.37 18.20 -1.93
CA ARG A 624 -7.76 17.07 -1.22
C ARG A 624 -6.65 16.40 -2.04
N MET A 625 -6.86 16.17 -3.33
CA MET A 625 -5.82 15.64 -4.23
C MET A 625 -4.59 16.56 -4.25
N ILE A 626 -4.79 17.88 -4.31
CA ILE A 626 -3.70 18.86 -4.23
C ILE A 626 -2.98 18.76 -2.89
N GLN A 627 -3.70 18.70 -1.76
CA GLN A 627 -3.06 18.58 -0.44
C GLN A 627 -2.30 17.26 -0.27
N GLN A 628 -2.82 16.16 -0.80
CA GLN A 628 -2.14 14.86 -0.77
C GLN A 628 -0.81 14.93 -1.53
N LEU A 629 -0.81 15.40 -2.78
CA LEU A 629 0.43 15.54 -3.56
C LEU A 629 1.41 16.53 -2.92
N LYS A 630 0.92 17.61 -2.29
CA LYS A 630 1.77 18.54 -1.52
C LYS A 630 2.40 17.85 -0.32
N GLN A 631 1.64 17.04 0.40
CA GLN A 631 2.11 16.31 1.56
C GLN A 631 3.20 15.32 1.14
N THR A 632 2.94 14.47 0.14
CA THR A 632 3.94 13.53 -0.39
C THR A 632 5.20 14.26 -0.85
N THR A 633 5.07 15.38 -1.57
CA THR A 633 6.22 16.20 -2.02
C THR A 633 7.03 16.76 -0.84
N ARG A 634 6.37 17.16 0.25
CA ARG A 634 7.05 17.61 1.48
C ARG A 634 7.75 16.45 2.18
N ASP A 635 7.09 15.30 2.26
CA ASP A 635 7.64 14.11 2.87
C ASP A 635 8.90 13.66 2.10
N THR A 636 8.86 13.62 0.76
CA THR A 636 10.03 13.36 -0.08
C THR A 636 11.17 14.36 0.17
N LEU A 637 10.87 15.66 0.37
CA LEU A 637 11.88 16.68 0.68
C LEU A 637 12.51 16.45 2.07
N VAL A 638 11.71 16.07 3.06
CA VAL A 638 12.17 15.73 4.42
C VAL A 638 13.05 14.48 4.37
N GLN A 639 12.61 13.43 3.67
CA GLN A 639 13.37 12.20 3.48
C GLN A 639 14.70 12.46 2.75
N ARG A 640 14.72 13.32 1.72
CA ARG A 640 15.94 13.77 1.04
C ARG A 640 16.90 14.50 1.97
N ASN A 641 16.41 15.45 2.78
CA ASN A 641 17.23 16.19 3.73
C ASN A 641 17.83 15.28 4.80
N GLN A 642 17.07 14.28 5.23
CA GLN A 642 17.54 13.23 6.13
C GLN A 642 18.61 12.35 5.46
N ALA A 643 18.40 11.94 4.21
CA ALA A 643 19.39 11.17 3.44
C ALA A 643 20.70 11.95 3.18
N ARG A 644 20.64 13.25 2.88
CA ARG A 644 21.84 14.08 2.69
C ARG A 644 22.62 14.29 4.00
N ARG A 645 21.93 14.50 5.13
CA ARG A 645 22.57 14.58 6.45
C ARG A 645 23.27 13.27 6.81
N PHE A 646 22.59 12.15 6.57
CA PHE A 646 23.13 10.82 6.77
C PHE A 646 24.38 10.54 5.91
N LEU A 647 24.38 10.92 4.63
CA LEU A 647 25.55 10.76 3.75
C LEU A 647 26.72 11.67 4.15
N SER A 648 26.45 12.87 4.67
CA SER A 648 27.50 13.74 5.22
C SER A 648 28.10 13.23 6.53
N GLU A 649 27.31 12.53 7.35
CA GLU A 649 27.78 11.90 8.59
C GLU A 649 28.63 10.66 8.28
N LEU A 650 28.23 9.82 7.32
CA LEU A 650 29.01 8.66 6.83
C LEU A 650 30.37 9.02 6.19
N THR A 651 30.49 10.22 5.62
CA THR A 651 31.77 10.67 5.02
C THR A 651 32.75 11.18 6.06
N PHE A 652 32.29 11.59 7.24
CA PHE A 652 33.16 11.96 8.36
C PHE A 652 33.80 10.73 9.03
N ASP A 653 33.04 9.65 9.22
CA ASP A 653 33.57 8.43 9.85
C ASP A 653 34.59 7.70 8.96
N ARG A 654 34.43 7.73 7.63
CA ARG A 654 35.41 7.14 6.70
C ARG A 654 36.72 7.93 6.56
N VAL A 655 36.75 9.19 6.97
CA VAL A 655 37.99 10.00 6.99
C VAL A 655 38.72 9.80 8.33
N ALA A 656 37.98 9.61 9.43
CA ALA A 656 38.57 9.28 10.73
C ALA A 656 39.25 7.89 10.75
N ASP A 657 38.69 6.91 10.03
CA ASP A 657 39.20 5.53 9.99
C ASP A 657 40.41 5.35 9.05
N ARG A 658 40.71 6.34 8.19
CA ARG A 658 41.92 6.36 7.34
C ARG A 658 43.12 7.07 7.97
N SER A 659 42.93 7.73 9.11
CA SER A 659 44.01 8.30 9.93
C SER A 659 44.53 7.35 11.01
N ALA A 660 44.04 6.10 11.05
CA ALA A 660 44.42 5.10 12.05
C ALA A 660 44.85 3.75 11.43
N VAL A 661 45.47 3.76 10.24
CA VAL A 661 46.20 2.62 9.67
C VAL A 661 47.63 3.00 9.36
#